data_AF-A0A8H5B6J4-F1
#
_entry.id   AF-A0A8H5B6J4-F1
#
_cell.length_a   1.000
_cell.length_b   1.000
_cell.length_c   1.000
_cell.angle_alpha   90.00
_cell.angle_beta   90.00
_cell.angle_gamma   90.00
#
_symmetry.space_group_name_H-M   'P 1'
#
loop_
_entity.id
_entity.type
_entity.pdbx_description
1 polymer ?
#
loop_
_entity_poly.entity_id
_entity_poly.type
_entity_poly.pdbx_seq_one_letter_code
_entity_poly.pdbx_strand_id
1 'polypeptide(L)'
;MGWHLLFGLELGSMLARYYLFLLKPNDSKDRRVGSSPFTYISPTMNATFTPIDFSQTPLNSYSGFYAAVIDNVFTEDECRALLDKATSSQSDSSQPWKPAGMSAETPSSVHSEFRHSDRIIYIDKVVADTIFERLRPLVEKDIGDLSPGTIFEGITGKAGRKQGPQWKLVGFLRYGPGHYFKRHCDGLNERTNDDSGAFQKSFVTLQIYLNGSGDQRGDEALQGVSSVTANDVEVPLVGGATRFWTQDKKHFLDIFPRVGRVLVFQQRMLIHSGEEVVKGMKYTMRSQEKFGLVNHTSNGKQKVRSNNGTQVGVYKVDSIKAQQFQEAARFMRHGRRTTMTTADIDQALRVLNIEPLYGHSAYNPTTFRRAHPFPQVANAGPVYFPEDEEIDFDRVLREEKIALPKGVSWTAHWLAVEGVQPLIPENPPAIPRESDGDPLAKGDLLKLNGASPMVNGTGLPGALPAKKGQTQNQNAQIVKQVLSRELQLYYARLTSSLLPPSSDFAKRTAALASLRSDAGLQALLPYLVRWVGEGVVGSLKEDSPSESEGKVLEVLLDVIGAILDNSTLFVEPYLHQILPPILSVLLHSSLPQSHATQLRTTASQTLSKLLTQHSTTYPSLSPRIMKTLLLALISPGKSQGTREGAIRGLVGVGKEAVRKGLVEGGGAKVVGAEVRDANLVQSVMDALRVLHPSTDMADSLDLSKDQDTKIYTQLTELLGDFFAGQVASDAAWAREIVGTPKS
;
A
#
# COMPACT_ATOMS: atom_id res chain seq x y z
N MET A 1 -11.88 -12.47 -36.04
CA MET A 1 -12.82 -11.83 -35.09
C MET A 1 -14.09 -12.66 -35.10
N GLY A 2 -14.62 -13.09 -33.96
CA GLY A 2 -15.84 -13.88 -33.92
C GLY A 2 -16.33 -14.12 -32.49
N TRP A 3 -17.56 -13.71 -32.22
CA TRP A 3 -18.31 -13.94 -30.99
C TRP A 3 -19.81 -13.90 -31.33
N HIS A 4 -20.46 -15.07 -31.35
CA HIS A 4 -21.85 -15.35 -30.96
C HIS A 4 -22.32 -16.70 -31.50
N LEU A 5 -23.40 -17.24 -30.90
CA LEU A 5 -24.12 -18.47 -31.26
C LEU A 5 -23.34 -19.79 -31.16
N LEU A 6 -23.42 -20.44 -29.99
CA LEU A 6 -23.86 -21.84 -29.81
C LEU A 6 -23.74 -22.24 -28.33
N PHE A 7 -24.88 -22.42 -27.64
CA PHE A 7 -25.02 -23.42 -26.56
C PHE A 7 -26.50 -23.58 -26.18
N GLY A 8 -27.01 -24.79 -26.40
CA GLY A 8 -28.36 -25.22 -26.06
C GLY A 8 -28.48 -26.71 -26.40
N LEU A 9 -29.32 -27.45 -25.67
CA LEU A 9 -29.42 -28.91 -25.68
C LEU A 9 -28.20 -29.67 -25.10
N GLU A 10 -28.09 -29.72 -23.77
CA GLU A 10 -27.96 -31.00 -23.05
C GLU A 10 -28.18 -30.85 -21.53
N LEU A 11 -29.45 -30.96 -21.10
CA LEU A 11 -29.81 -31.11 -19.67
C LEU A 11 -31.16 -31.85 -19.47
N GLY A 12 -31.61 -32.59 -20.49
CA GLY A 12 -32.92 -33.26 -20.52
C GLY A 12 -32.93 -34.71 -20.02
N SER A 13 -31.77 -35.30 -19.71
CA SER A 13 -31.65 -36.75 -19.44
C SER A 13 -31.68 -37.13 -17.95
N MET A 14 -31.51 -36.19 -17.02
CA MET A 14 -31.36 -36.50 -15.59
C MET A 14 -32.65 -36.34 -14.75
N LEU A 15 -33.64 -35.56 -15.23
CA LEU A 15 -34.92 -35.35 -14.52
C LEU A 15 -35.94 -36.49 -14.68
N ALA A 16 -35.68 -37.46 -15.57
CA ALA A 16 -36.63 -38.52 -15.94
C ALA A 16 -36.63 -39.77 -15.03
N ARG A 17 -35.95 -39.76 -13.86
CA ARG A 17 -35.81 -40.94 -12.99
C ARG A 17 -36.30 -40.81 -11.54
N TYR A 18 -36.91 -39.70 -11.15
CA TYR A 18 -37.39 -39.49 -9.76
C TYR A 18 -38.90 -39.29 -9.61
N TYR A 19 -39.67 -39.33 -10.71
CA TYR A 19 -41.09 -38.94 -10.73
C TYR A 19 -42.10 -40.12 -10.72
N LEU A 20 -41.72 -41.28 -10.19
CA LEU A 20 -42.58 -42.48 -10.26
C LEU A 20 -42.51 -43.42 -9.02
N PHE A 21 -42.52 -42.89 -7.79
CA PHE A 21 -42.80 -43.74 -6.61
C PHE A 21 -43.41 -43.02 -5.38
N LEU A 22 -44.47 -42.22 -5.56
CA LEU A 22 -45.27 -41.68 -4.45
C LEU A 22 -46.78 -41.70 -4.74
N LEU A 23 -47.41 -42.88 -4.68
CA LEU A 23 -48.86 -43.00 -4.44
C LEU A 23 -49.19 -44.17 -3.52
N LYS A 24 -49.92 -43.84 -2.44
CA LYS A 24 -50.58 -44.70 -1.44
C LYS A 24 -49.68 -45.44 -0.39
N PRO A 25 -50.26 -45.79 0.78
CA PRO A 25 -49.50 -46.06 2.01
C PRO A 25 -49.46 -47.56 2.42
N ASN A 26 -48.67 -47.84 3.46
CA ASN A 26 -48.65 -49.05 4.29
C ASN A 26 -48.75 -50.41 3.58
N ASP A 27 -47.61 -51.10 3.46
CA ASP A 27 -47.49 -52.43 4.06
C ASP A 27 -46.07 -52.67 4.58
N SER A 28 -45.83 -53.84 5.15
CA SER A 28 -44.80 -54.17 6.11
C SER A 28 -43.78 -55.17 5.57
N LYS A 29 -42.49 -54.95 5.89
CA LYS A 29 -41.52 -55.93 6.46
C LYS A 29 -40.05 -55.60 6.15
N ASP A 30 -39.21 -55.91 7.13
CA ASP A 30 -37.79 -56.27 7.08
C ASP A 30 -36.90 -55.74 5.94
N ARG A 31 -36.14 -54.69 6.26
CA ARG A 31 -34.71 -54.64 5.91
C ARG A 31 -33.87 -54.35 7.14
N ARG A 32 -32.76 -55.08 7.28
CA ARG A 32 -31.91 -55.09 8.47
C ARG A 32 -31.20 -53.73 8.63
N VAL A 33 -31.29 -53.15 9.82
CA VAL A 33 -30.58 -51.92 10.18
C VAL A 33 -29.11 -52.25 10.45
N GLY A 34 -28.20 -51.67 9.67
CA GLY A 34 -26.80 -51.50 10.10
C GLY A 34 -26.74 -50.43 11.17
N SER A 35 -26.06 -50.68 12.29
CA SER A 35 -26.08 -49.84 13.48
C SER A 35 -25.48 -48.45 13.24
N SER A 36 -26.33 -47.43 13.11
CA SER A 36 -25.93 -46.02 13.18
C SER A 36 -25.64 -45.64 14.63
N PRO A 37 -24.52 -44.95 14.93
CA PRO A 37 -24.16 -44.54 16.30
C PRO A 37 -25.08 -43.45 16.89
N PHE A 38 -26.02 -42.91 16.10
CA PHE A 38 -27.02 -41.93 16.56
C PHE A 38 -28.38 -42.57 16.90
N THR A 39 -28.41 -43.88 17.19
CA THR A 39 -29.63 -44.59 17.60
C THR A 39 -29.66 -44.70 19.13
N TYR A 40 -30.66 -44.09 19.78
CA TYR A 40 -30.75 -43.80 21.23
C TYR A 40 -29.79 -42.72 21.76
N ILE A 41 -30.29 -41.48 21.79
CA ILE A 41 -29.77 -40.39 22.60
C ILE A 41 -30.72 -40.18 23.79
N SER A 42 -30.18 -40.21 25.01
CA SER A 42 -30.93 -39.98 26.25
C SER A 42 -31.27 -38.49 26.46
N PRO A 43 -32.28 -38.14 27.29
CA PRO A 43 -32.57 -36.75 27.65
C PRO A 43 -31.37 -36.06 28.32
N THR A 44 -31.16 -34.77 28.03
CA THR A 44 -30.08 -33.95 28.59
C THR A 44 -30.31 -33.67 30.08
N MET A 45 -29.80 -34.53 30.96
CA MET A 45 -30.04 -34.46 32.41
C MET A 45 -29.21 -33.40 33.17
N ASN A 46 -28.14 -32.84 32.59
CA ASN A 46 -27.19 -31.95 33.30
C ASN A 46 -26.70 -30.73 32.47
N ALA A 47 -27.51 -30.25 31.53
CA ALA A 47 -27.17 -29.03 30.77
C ALA A 47 -27.40 -27.76 31.62
N THR A 48 -26.38 -26.93 31.79
CA THR A 48 -26.42 -25.74 32.66
C THR A 48 -26.60 -24.48 31.84
N PHE A 49 -27.77 -23.84 31.93
CA PHE A 49 -28.04 -22.56 31.28
C PHE A 49 -27.65 -21.38 32.18
N THR A 50 -26.81 -20.47 31.67
CA THR A 50 -26.33 -19.27 32.37
C THR A 50 -26.52 -18.03 31.48
N PRO A 51 -27.53 -17.18 31.74
CA PRO A 51 -27.72 -15.94 31.00
C PRO A 51 -26.64 -14.91 31.38
N ILE A 52 -26.20 -14.11 30.41
CA ILE A 52 -25.25 -13.01 30.63
C ILE A 52 -26.08 -11.74 30.87
N ASP A 53 -26.34 -11.40 32.14
CA ASP A 53 -26.88 -10.08 32.48
C ASP A 53 -25.78 -9.02 32.32
N PHE A 54 -25.74 -8.41 31.13
CA PHE A 54 -24.77 -7.37 30.82
C PHE A 54 -24.78 -6.19 31.81
N SER A 55 -25.91 -5.90 32.49
CA SER A 55 -25.99 -4.80 33.46
C SER A 55 -25.09 -5.02 34.69
N GLN A 56 -24.82 -6.27 35.03
CA GLN A 56 -23.93 -6.69 36.13
C GLN A 56 -22.47 -6.91 35.67
N THR A 57 -22.11 -6.50 34.45
CA THR A 57 -20.78 -6.68 33.86
C THR A 57 -20.12 -5.34 33.50
N PRO A 58 -18.81 -5.30 33.17
CA PRO A 58 -18.17 -4.14 32.56
C PRO A 58 -18.75 -3.71 31.20
N LEU A 59 -19.75 -4.44 30.67
CA LEU A 59 -20.45 -4.17 29.41
C LEU A 59 -21.87 -3.62 29.62
N ASN A 60 -22.14 -2.95 30.75
CA ASN A 60 -23.46 -2.42 31.12
C ASN A 60 -24.17 -1.56 30.05
N SER A 61 -23.43 -0.97 29.10
CA SER A 61 -23.94 -0.38 27.85
C SER A 61 -24.82 -1.29 26.99
N TYR A 62 -24.78 -2.61 27.22
CA TYR A 62 -25.62 -3.64 26.60
C TYR A 62 -26.73 -4.17 27.52
N SER A 63 -27.12 -3.42 28.55
CA SER A 63 -28.32 -3.74 29.34
C SER A 63 -29.55 -3.94 28.43
N GLY A 64 -30.23 -5.08 28.59
CA GLY A 64 -31.34 -5.50 27.72
C GLY A 64 -30.94 -6.21 26.42
N PHE A 65 -29.66 -6.51 26.18
CA PHE A 65 -29.22 -7.36 25.06
C PHE A 65 -29.18 -8.84 25.50
N TYR A 66 -29.43 -9.76 24.56
CA TYR A 66 -29.41 -11.20 24.83
C TYR A 66 -28.06 -11.85 24.53
N ALA A 67 -27.48 -12.48 25.55
CA ALA A 67 -26.49 -13.53 25.41
C ALA A 67 -26.59 -14.56 26.55
N ALA A 68 -26.24 -15.81 26.29
CA ALA A 68 -26.26 -16.89 27.27
C ALA A 68 -25.17 -17.94 26.96
N VAL A 69 -24.59 -18.51 28.01
CA VAL A 69 -23.71 -19.68 27.95
C VAL A 69 -24.53 -20.90 28.40
N ILE A 70 -24.45 -21.98 27.63
CA ILE A 70 -25.08 -23.26 27.95
C ILE A 70 -23.98 -24.31 28.02
N ASP A 71 -23.66 -24.80 29.20
CA ASP A 71 -22.65 -25.83 29.42
C ASP A 71 -23.26 -27.24 29.39
N ASN A 72 -22.43 -28.23 29.05
CA ASN A 72 -22.79 -29.67 28.99
C ASN A 72 -23.95 -29.99 28.01
N VAL A 73 -24.07 -29.27 26.89
CA VAL A 73 -25.08 -29.57 25.86
C VAL A 73 -24.69 -30.80 25.04
N PHE A 74 -23.39 -31.01 24.79
CA PHE A 74 -22.86 -32.19 24.12
C PHE A 74 -21.82 -32.86 25.02
N THR A 75 -21.79 -34.19 25.01
CA THR A 75 -20.71 -34.96 25.64
C THR A 75 -19.42 -34.85 24.82
N GLU A 76 -18.27 -35.16 25.43
CA GLU A 76 -16.99 -35.15 24.73
C GLU A 76 -16.99 -36.10 23.52
N ASP A 77 -17.60 -37.28 23.66
CA ASP A 77 -17.71 -38.28 22.60
C ASP A 77 -18.59 -37.80 21.43
N GLU A 78 -19.66 -37.04 21.71
CA GLU A 78 -20.48 -36.41 20.67
C GLU A 78 -19.75 -35.25 19.97
N CYS A 79 -18.99 -34.45 20.71
CA CYS A 79 -18.11 -33.44 20.13
C CYS A 79 -17.03 -34.07 19.24
N ARG A 80 -16.45 -35.20 19.65
CA ARG A 80 -15.49 -35.98 18.87
C ARG A 80 -16.13 -36.53 17.61
N ALA A 81 -17.29 -37.20 17.71
CA ALA A 81 -18.03 -37.71 16.55
C ALA A 81 -18.48 -36.62 15.55
N LEU A 82 -18.73 -35.40 16.00
CA LEU A 82 -18.96 -34.24 15.12
C LEU A 82 -17.68 -33.77 14.42
N LEU A 83 -16.55 -33.74 15.14
CA LEU A 83 -15.23 -33.40 14.58
C LEU A 83 -14.74 -34.47 13.58
N ASP A 84 -14.98 -35.76 13.88
CA ASP A 84 -14.67 -36.89 13.02
C ASP A 84 -15.43 -36.83 11.71
N LYS A 85 -16.71 -36.41 11.72
CA LYS A 85 -17.48 -36.14 10.50
C LYS A 85 -16.88 -35.01 9.65
N ALA A 86 -16.44 -33.92 10.29
CA ALA A 86 -15.81 -32.79 9.61
C ALA A 86 -14.36 -33.04 9.15
N THR A 87 -13.74 -34.12 9.62
CA THR A 87 -12.34 -34.49 9.32
C THR A 87 -12.27 -35.70 8.39
N SER A 88 -13.19 -36.67 8.48
CA SER A 88 -13.26 -37.82 7.55
C SER A 88 -13.56 -37.37 6.12
N SER A 89 -14.31 -36.27 5.95
CA SER A 89 -14.56 -35.61 4.65
C SER A 89 -13.30 -35.03 3.99
N GLN A 90 -12.14 -35.03 4.68
CA GLN A 90 -10.85 -34.65 4.11
C GLN A 90 -10.24 -35.73 3.21
N SER A 91 -10.73 -36.98 3.29
CA SER A 91 -10.27 -38.10 2.46
C SER A 91 -10.85 -38.11 1.04
N ASP A 92 -11.96 -37.40 0.82
CA ASP A 92 -12.58 -37.21 -0.49
C ASP A 92 -12.31 -35.78 -0.98
N SER A 93 -11.73 -35.65 -2.17
CA SER A 93 -11.11 -34.41 -2.69
C SER A 93 -12.06 -33.22 -2.92
N SER A 94 -13.36 -33.40 -2.69
CA SER A 94 -14.41 -32.42 -2.99
C SER A 94 -14.44 -31.19 -2.07
N GLN A 95 -14.16 -31.34 -0.77
CA GLN A 95 -14.26 -30.25 0.22
C GLN A 95 -13.13 -30.24 1.27
N PRO A 96 -11.91 -29.80 0.92
CA PRO A 96 -10.89 -29.47 1.91
C PRO A 96 -11.28 -28.25 2.76
N TRP A 97 -10.71 -28.16 3.97
CA TRP A 97 -10.71 -26.95 4.80
C TRP A 97 -10.14 -25.76 4.01
N LYS A 98 -10.80 -24.60 4.07
CA LYS A 98 -10.44 -23.38 3.31
C LYS A 98 -10.38 -22.16 4.24
N PRO A 99 -9.54 -21.14 3.97
CA PRO A 99 -9.53 -19.90 4.74
C PRO A 99 -10.91 -19.23 4.78
N ALA A 100 -11.33 -18.79 5.96
CA ALA A 100 -12.69 -18.32 6.22
C ALA A 100 -12.93 -16.89 5.70
N GLY A 101 -13.58 -16.77 4.54
CA GLY A 101 -13.98 -15.49 3.94
C GLY A 101 -15.06 -14.71 4.72
N MET A 102 -15.45 -13.56 4.15
CA MET A 102 -16.48 -12.67 4.72
C MET A 102 -17.92 -12.99 4.29
N SER A 103 -18.12 -13.72 3.18
CA SER A 103 -19.42 -14.21 2.69
C SER A 103 -19.39 -15.73 2.54
N ALA A 104 -20.56 -16.37 2.53
CA ALA A 104 -20.72 -17.79 2.22
C ALA A 104 -20.80 -18.06 0.70
N GLU A 105 -21.24 -17.07 -0.09
CA GLU A 105 -21.62 -17.24 -1.50
C GLU A 105 -20.53 -16.76 -2.49
N THR A 106 -19.60 -15.92 -2.03
CA THR A 106 -18.49 -15.38 -2.84
C THR A 106 -17.14 -15.50 -2.11
N PRO A 107 -16.20 -16.34 -2.58
CA PRO A 107 -14.88 -16.51 -1.96
C PRO A 107 -13.90 -15.40 -2.39
N SER A 108 -14.32 -14.14 -2.28
CA SER A 108 -13.51 -12.96 -2.63
C SER A 108 -12.90 -12.30 -1.39
N SER A 109 -11.60 -11.97 -1.48
CA SER A 109 -10.73 -11.34 -0.47
C SER A 109 -10.70 -11.99 0.93
N VAL A 110 -9.81 -12.97 1.08
CA VAL A 110 -9.29 -13.41 2.39
C VAL A 110 -8.36 -12.32 2.95
N HIS A 111 -8.92 -11.32 3.64
CA HIS A 111 -8.12 -10.39 4.43
C HIS A 111 -7.60 -11.09 5.70
N SER A 112 -6.41 -11.69 5.59
CA SER A 112 -5.67 -12.30 6.70
C SER A 112 -5.47 -11.33 7.87
N GLU A 113 -5.31 -10.04 7.59
CA GLU A 113 -5.27 -8.97 8.60
C GLU A 113 -6.57 -8.82 9.42
N PHE A 114 -7.71 -9.34 8.96
CA PHE A 114 -9.00 -9.21 9.64
C PHE A 114 -9.48 -10.53 10.27
N ARG A 115 -9.28 -11.65 9.56
CA ARG A 115 -9.66 -12.98 10.01
C ARG A 115 -8.59 -13.99 9.55
N HIS A 116 -8.03 -14.71 10.50
CA HIS A 116 -7.05 -15.76 10.31
C HIS A 116 -7.62 -17.04 10.90
N SER A 117 -8.38 -17.81 10.11
CA SER A 117 -9.03 -19.06 10.53
C SER A 117 -9.51 -19.88 9.34
N ASP A 118 -9.68 -21.19 9.52
CA ASP A 118 -10.22 -22.09 8.49
C ASP A 118 -11.72 -22.37 8.70
N ARG A 119 -12.42 -22.71 7.61
CA ARG A 119 -13.82 -23.15 7.58
C ARG A 119 -14.00 -24.38 6.69
N ILE A 120 -14.96 -25.22 7.04
CA ILE A 120 -15.65 -26.14 6.13
C ILE A 120 -17.18 -25.99 6.32
N ILE A 121 -17.95 -26.15 5.24
CA ILE A 121 -19.42 -26.03 5.25
C ILE A 121 -20.00 -27.44 5.15
N TYR A 122 -20.66 -27.91 6.20
CA TYR A 122 -21.13 -29.29 6.31
C TYR A 122 -22.66 -29.33 6.44
N ILE A 123 -23.33 -29.64 5.34
CA ILE A 123 -24.79 -29.57 5.22
C ILE A 123 -25.41 -30.96 5.47
N ASP A 124 -25.48 -31.35 6.75
CA ASP A 124 -26.14 -32.58 7.21
C ASP A 124 -27.44 -32.21 7.93
N LYS A 125 -28.59 -32.60 7.34
CA LYS A 125 -29.92 -32.33 7.92
C LYS A 125 -30.13 -33.09 9.23
N VAL A 126 -29.65 -34.33 9.35
CA VAL A 126 -29.85 -35.16 10.55
C VAL A 126 -29.08 -34.57 11.72
N VAL A 127 -27.84 -34.13 11.49
CA VAL A 127 -27.04 -33.42 12.50
C VAL A 127 -27.70 -32.08 12.88
N ALA A 128 -28.17 -31.29 11.91
CA ALA A 128 -28.83 -30.02 12.19
C ALA A 128 -30.14 -30.18 12.99
N ASP A 129 -30.98 -31.16 12.64
CA ASP A 129 -32.20 -31.48 13.37
C ASP A 129 -31.89 -31.96 14.80
N THR A 130 -30.87 -32.81 14.97
CA THR A 130 -30.43 -33.33 16.30
C THR A 130 -29.96 -32.21 17.23
N ILE A 131 -29.18 -31.25 16.69
CA ILE A 131 -28.73 -30.06 17.41
C ILE A 131 -29.92 -29.16 17.75
N PHE A 132 -30.89 -29.03 16.85
CA PHE A 132 -32.09 -28.22 17.07
C PHE A 132 -32.94 -28.76 18.22
N GLU A 133 -33.36 -30.03 18.19
CA GLU A 133 -34.23 -30.59 19.23
C GLU A 133 -33.54 -30.61 20.61
N ARG A 134 -32.20 -30.72 20.67
CA ARG A 134 -31.47 -30.62 21.93
C ARG A 134 -31.38 -29.18 22.47
N LEU A 135 -31.06 -28.20 21.63
CA LEU A 135 -30.94 -26.81 22.06
C LEU A 135 -32.29 -26.13 22.30
N ARG A 136 -33.34 -26.57 21.60
CA ARG A 136 -34.69 -26.01 21.66
C ARG A 136 -35.19 -25.82 23.10
N PRO A 137 -35.37 -26.86 23.94
CA PRO A 137 -35.96 -26.69 25.28
C PRO A 137 -35.12 -25.80 26.21
N LEU A 138 -33.81 -25.65 25.93
CA LEU A 138 -32.88 -24.83 26.71
C LEU A 138 -32.95 -23.34 26.37
N VAL A 139 -33.52 -22.96 25.21
CA VAL A 139 -33.62 -21.56 24.76
C VAL A 139 -35.05 -21.11 24.42
N GLU A 140 -36.00 -22.03 24.27
CA GLU A 140 -37.41 -21.74 23.92
C GLU A 140 -38.12 -20.89 24.97
N LYS A 141 -37.66 -20.94 26.24
CA LYS A 141 -38.14 -20.05 27.32
C LYS A 141 -37.80 -18.57 27.09
N ASP A 142 -36.66 -18.28 26.48
CA ASP A 142 -36.12 -16.92 26.35
C ASP A 142 -36.34 -16.35 24.95
N ILE A 143 -36.15 -17.16 23.91
CA ILE A 143 -36.21 -16.77 22.50
C ILE A 143 -37.17 -17.62 21.65
N GLY A 144 -38.05 -18.40 22.29
CA GLY A 144 -39.08 -19.19 21.60
C GLY A 144 -40.25 -18.34 21.09
N ASP A 145 -40.65 -17.30 21.84
CA ASP A 145 -41.58 -16.26 21.36
C ASP A 145 -40.94 -14.88 21.50
N LEU A 146 -40.52 -14.29 20.36
CA LEU A 146 -39.99 -12.93 20.28
C LEU A 146 -41.12 -11.94 19.94
N SER A 147 -42.18 -11.98 20.74
CA SER A 147 -43.39 -11.16 20.59
C SER A 147 -43.23 -9.74 21.15
N PRO A 148 -44.13 -8.80 20.78
CA PRO A 148 -44.19 -7.48 21.40
C PRO A 148 -44.34 -7.59 22.92
N GLY A 149 -43.57 -6.81 23.67
CA GLY A 149 -43.61 -6.80 25.13
C GLY A 149 -42.93 -7.99 25.81
N THR A 150 -42.20 -8.83 25.07
CA THR A 150 -41.28 -9.82 25.65
C THR A 150 -39.95 -9.15 26.00
N ILE A 151 -39.27 -9.63 27.06
CA ILE A 151 -38.05 -9.02 27.60
C ILE A 151 -36.88 -8.91 26.60
N PHE A 152 -36.92 -9.67 25.50
CA PHE A 152 -35.90 -9.67 24.45
C PHE A 152 -36.43 -9.24 23.07
N GLU A 153 -37.56 -8.52 22.99
CA GLU A 153 -38.11 -8.05 21.70
C GLU A 153 -37.12 -7.20 20.86
N GLY A 154 -36.15 -6.57 21.53
CA GLY A 154 -35.04 -5.83 20.91
C GLY A 154 -34.12 -6.66 20.00
N ILE A 155 -34.12 -8.00 20.13
CA ILE A 155 -33.41 -8.91 19.21
C ILE A 155 -33.88 -8.69 17.77
N THR A 156 -35.20 -8.56 17.55
CA THR A 156 -35.79 -8.51 16.19
C THR A 156 -35.86 -7.10 15.60
N GLY A 157 -35.82 -6.04 16.42
CA GLY A 157 -35.87 -4.66 15.94
C GLY A 157 -36.20 -3.61 16.99
N LYS A 158 -37.22 -2.80 16.73
CA LYS A 158 -37.91 -1.97 17.74
C LYS A 158 -39.15 -2.73 18.20
N ALA A 159 -39.58 -2.47 19.44
CA ALA A 159 -40.78 -3.02 20.05
C ALA A 159 -42.00 -3.04 19.10
N GLY A 160 -42.79 -4.12 19.13
CA GLY A 160 -44.03 -4.21 18.34
C GLY A 160 -44.08 -5.20 17.17
N ARG A 161 -43.26 -6.26 17.13
CA ARG A 161 -43.35 -7.32 16.10
C ARG A 161 -43.36 -8.74 16.70
N LYS A 162 -44.08 -9.68 16.06
CA LYS A 162 -43.98 -11.14 16.32
C LYS A 162 -43.17 -11.80 15.20
N GLN A 163 -42.12 -12.55 15.53
CA GLN A 163 -41.43 -13.44 14.58
C GLN A 163 -40.97 -14.72 15.32
N GLY A 164 -41.51 -15.88 14.91
CA GLY A 164 -41.27 -17.19 15.54
C GLY A 164 -40.22 -18.06 14.81
N PRO A 165 -39.66 -19.11 15.46
CA PRO A 165 -38.43 -19.75 15.01
C PRO A 165 -38.60 -21.05 14.19
N GLN A 166 -37.72 -21.25 13.19
CA GLN A 166 -37.25 -22.57 12.73
C GLN A 166 -35.77 -22.47 12.26
N TRP A 167 -35.08 -23.61 12.12
CA TRP A 167 -33.61 -23.70 12.11
C TRP A 167 -33.08 -24.74 11.11
N LYS A 168 -32.02 -24.38 10.35
CA LYS A 168 -31.16 -25.30 9.56
C LYS A 168 -29.76 -24.70 9.38
N LEU A 169 -28.82 -25.57 9.00
CA LEU A 169 -27.46 -25.32 8.47
C LEU A 169 -26.38 -24.90 9.48
N VAL A 170 -25.19 -25.50 9.32
CA VAL A 170 -24.06 -25.50 10.27
C VAL A 170 -22.75 -25.37 9.50
N GLY A 171 -21.81 -24.56 10.00
CA GLY A 171 -20.43 -24.53 9.50
C GLY A 171 -19.44 -24.87 10.62
N PHE A 172 -18.38 -25.61 10.28
CA PHE A 172 -17.27 -25.88 11.19
C PHE A 172 -16.14 -24.87 10.97
N LEU A 173 -15.45 -24.48 12.05
CA LEU A 173 -14.38 -23.48 12.08
C LEU A 173 -13.20 -24.01 12.90
N ARG A 174 -11.98 -23.84 12.38
CA ARG A 174 -10.73 -24.31 12.98
C ARG A 174 -9.73 -23.16 13.15
N TYR A 175 -9.10 -23.12 14.32
CA TYR A 175 -8.13 -22.10 14.72
C TYR A 175 -6.89 -22.79 15.32
N GLY A 176 -5.72 -22.62 14.71
CA GLY A 176 -4.43 -23.02 15.29
C GLY A 176 -3.72 -21.88 16.01
N PRO A 177 -2.48 -22.07 16.49
CA PRO A 177 -1.72 -21.02 17.14
C PRO A 177 -1.59 -19.76 16.25
N GLY A 178 -1.88 -18.57 16.78
CA GLY A 178 -1.90 -17.33 16.01
C GLY A 178 -3.14 -17.11 15.13
N HIS A 179 -4.17 -17.95 15.23
CA HIS A 179 -5.46 -17.75 14.53
C HIS A 179 -6.42 -16.91 15.38
N TYR A 180 -7.14 -15.97 14.75
CA TYR A 180 -8.01 -14.98 15.41
C TYR A 180 -9.11 -14.45 14.46
N PHE A 181 -10.10 -13.71 14.99
CA PHE A 181 -10.94 -12.82 14.18
C PHE A 181 -11.18 -11.47 14.86
N LYS A 182 -10.99 -10.37 14.12
CA LYS A 182 -11.13 -9.00 14.67
C LYS A 182 -12.58 -8.63 14.98
N ARG A 183 -12.72 -7.57 15.79
CA ARG A 183 -14.00 -7.10 16.36
C ARG A 183 -15.03 -6.74 15.29
N HIS A 184 -16.25 -7.27 15.41
CA HIS A 184 -17.38 -7.00 14.51
C HIS A 184 -18.73 -7.26 15.19
N CYS A 185 -19.82 -6.86 14.52
CA CYS A 185 -21.16 -7.40 14.77
C CYS A 185 -21.49 -8.39 13.65
N ASP A 186 -22.35 -9.38 13.90
CA ASP A 186 -22.80 -10.31 12.85
C ASP A 186 -23.78 -9.62 11.88
N GLY A 187 -23.75 -10.04 10.62
CA GLY A 187 -24.68 -9.59 9.60
C GLY A 187 -26.07 -10.21 9.77
N LEU A 188 -27.12 -9.42 9.51
CA LEU A 188 -28.51 -9.90 9.48
C LEU A 188 -28.81 -10.47 8.09
N ASN A 189 -28.47 -11.74 7.89
CA ASN A 189 -28.66 -12.44 6.61
C ASN A 189 -30.15 -12.62 6.29
N GLU A 190 -30.53 -12.38 5.03
CA GLU A 190 -31.88 -12.58 4.48
C GLU A 190 -31.80 -13.49 3.25
N ARG A 191 -32.71 -14.47 3.15
CA ARG A 191 -32.77 -15.40 2.00
C ARG A 191 -34.22 -15.73 1.62
N THR A 192 -34.47 -15.90 0.33
CA THR A 192 -35.75 -16.38 -0.22
C THR A 192 -35.77 -17.90 -0.27
N ASN A 193 -36.90 -18.52 0.09
CA ASN A 193 -37.08 -19.97 0.05
C ASN A 193 -37.76 -20.42 -1.26
N ASP A 194 -37.02 -21.12 -2.13
CA ASP A 194 -37.43 -21.43 -3.51
C ASP A 194 -38.73 -22.24 -3.59
N ASP A 195 -38.96 -23.18 -2.65
CA ASP A 195 -40.16 -24.03 -2.59
C ASP A 195 -41.43 -23.30 -2.09
N SER A 196 -41.33 -22.09 -1.51
CA SER A 196 -42.46 -21.47 -0.82
C SER A 196 -42.56 -19.94 -0.89
N GLY A 197 -41.65 -19.26 -1.58
CA GLY A 197 -41.63 -17.79 -1.73
C GLY A 197 -41.47 -16.99 -0.42
N ALA A 198 -41.16 -17.65 0.70
CA ALA A 198 -41.05 -17.02 2.01
C ALA A 198 -39.64 -16.45 2.23
N PHE A 199 -39.56 -15.24 2.78
CA PHE A 199 -38.30 -14.63 3.21
C PHE A 199 -37.94 -15.09 4.63
N GLN A 200 -36.68 -15.43 4.82
CA GLN A 200 -36.14 -15.99 6.06
C GLN A 200 -35.00 -15.11 6.59
N LYS A 201 -34.88 -14.98 7.91
CA LYS A 201 -33.93 -14.05 8.54
C LYS A 201 -33.33 -14.60 9.85
N SER A 202 -32.04 -14.35 10.05
CA SER A 202 -31.31 -14.65 11.28
C SER A 202 -31.29 -13.44 12.24
N PHE A 203 -31.22 -13.72 13.56
CA PHE A 203 -31.15 -12.69 14.61
C PHE A 203 -30.19 -13.00 15.78
N VAL A 204 -29.94 -14.28 16.10
CA VAL A 204 -28.98 -14.69 17.13
C VAL A 204 -28.04 -15.77 16.56
N THR A 205 -26.77 -15.74 16.95
CA THR A 205 -25.74 -16.71 16.54
C THR A 205 -25.64 -17.83 17.58
N LEU A 206 -25.57 -19.09 17.13
CA LEU A 206 -25.08 -20.21 17.93
C LEU A 206 -23.59 -20.43 17.64
N GLN A 207 -22.80 -20.55 18.70
CA GLN A 207 -21.38 -20.88 18.67
C GLN A 207 -21.15 -22.08 19.61
N ILE A 208 -21.03 -23.28 19.03
CA ILE A 208 -20.82 -24.55 19.74
C ILE A 208 -19.29 -24.81 19.81
N TYR A 209 -18.78 -25.13 20.99
CA TYR A 209 -17.38 -25.44 21.22
C TYR A 209 -17.17 -26.97 21.27
N LEU A 210 -16.32 -27.48 20.38
CA LEU A 210 -16.07 -28.93 20.26
C LEU A 210 -14.89 -29.39 21.11
N ASN A 211 -14.06 -28.47 21.62
CA ASN A 211 -13.01 -28.76 22.60
C ASN A 211 -12.70 -27.54 23.50
N GLY A 212 -11.90 -27.77 24.55
CA GLY A 212 -11.42 -26.74 25.49
C GLY A 212 -11.77 -27.02 26.97
N SER A 213 -10.99 -26.45 27.89
CA SER A 213 -11.13 -26.67 29.35
C SER A 213 -12.08 -25.69 30.07
N GLY A 214 -12.43 -24.56 29.45
CA GLY A 214 -13.38 -23.57 29.96
C GLY A 214 -12.84 -22.57 30.99
N ASP A 215 -11.80 -22.91 31.76
CA ASP A 215 -11.25 -22.08 32.84
C ASP A 215 -9.76 -21.78 32.59
N GLN A 216 -9.43 -20.52 32.29
CA GLN A 216 -8.08 -20.04 31.92
C GLN A 216 -7.81 -18.61 32.43
N ARG A 217 -8.32 -18.26 33.62
CA ARG A 217 -8.08 -16.94 34.25
C ARG A 217 -6.87 -17.00 35.19
N GLY A 218 -5.80 -16.30 34.84
CA GLY A 218 -4.62 -16.12 35.69
C GLY A 218 -3.47 -17.11 35.39
N ASP A 219 -2.32 -16.86 36.01
CA ASP A 219 -1.04 -17.51 35.70
C ASP A 219 -0.95 -19.00 36.10
N GLU A 220 -1.97 -19.53 36.79
CA GLU A 220 -2.04 -20.95 37.21
C GLU A 220 -2.12 -21.93 36.03
N ALA A 221 -2.47 -21.45 34.82
CA ALA A 221 -2.55 -22.25 33.59
C ALA A 221 -1.21 -22.86 33.14
N LEU A 222 -0.09 -22.57 33.81
CA LEU A 222 1.26 -23.07 33.49
C LEU A 222 1.80 -24.18 34.41
N GLN A 223 1.10 -24.55 35.51
CA GLN A 223 1.66 -25.51 36.50
C GLN A 223 0.92 -26.86 36.59
N GLY A 224 -0.19 -27.05 35.89
CA GLY A 224 -1.13 -28.18 36.10
C GLY A 224 -1.06 -29.36 35.12
N VAL A 225 0.12 -29.89 34.76
CA VAL A 225 0.21 -31.15 33.97
C VAL A 225 1.32 -32.08 34.49
N SER A 226 0.93 -33.04 35.35
CA SER A 226 1.81 -34.14 35.78
C SER A 226 1.63 -35.37 34.88
N SER A 227 2.69 -35.73 34.15
CA SER A 227 3.01 -37.07 33.61
C SER A 227 1.85 -38.00 33.22
N VAL A 228 1.50 -38.04 31.92
CA VAL A 228 0.98 -39.24 31.25
C VAL A 228 1.84 -39.49 30.00
N THR A 229 2.02 -40.76 29.63
CA THR A 229 3.01 -41.21 28.64
C THR A 229 2.68 -40.84 27.19
N ALA A 230 3.72 -40.67 26.38
CA ALA A 230 3.59 -40.41 24.94
C ALA A 230 2.95 -41.59 24.19
N ASN A 231 1.85 -41.32 23.48
CA ASN A 231 1.62 -41.79 22.10
C ASN A 231 0.46 -41.04 21.42
N ASP A 232 -0.59 -40.65 22.15
CA ASP A 232 -1.72 -39.85 21.63
C ASP A 232 -2.03 -38.67 22.56
N VAL A 233 -1.28 -37.56 22.43
CA VAL A 233 -1.43 -36.38 23.29
C VAL A 233 -1.86 -35.17 22.46
N GLU A 234 -3.16 -34.87 22.44
CA GLU A 234 -3.64 -33.57 21.97
C GLU A 234 -2.99 -32.45 22.79
N VAL A 235 -2.43 -31.45 22.10
CA VAL A 235 -1.84 -30.29 22.79
C VAL A 235 -2.98 -29.46 23.40
N PRO A 236 -3.03 -29.27 24.74
CA PRO A 236 -4.16 -28.61 25.39
C PRO A 236 -4.35 -27.19 24.87
N LEU A 237 -5.59 -26.87 24.53
CA LEU A 237 -6.01 -25.57 24.00
C LEU A 237 -5.82 -24.48 25.04
N VAL A 238 -5.05 -23.44 24.71
CA VAL A 238 -4.87 -22.23 25.52
C VAL A 238 -5.23 -20.99 24.69
N GLY A 239 -5.98 -20.06 25.28
CA GLY A 239 -6.49 -18.86 24.61
C GLY A 239 -7.77 -19.13 23.81
N GLY A 240 -7.97 -18.40 22.71
CA GLY A 240 -9.11 -18.61 21.82
C GLY A 240 -10.47 -18.23 22.40
N ALA A 241 -10.55 -17.30 23.36
CA ALA A 241 -11.81 -16.82 23.92
C ALA A 241 -12.68 -16.12 22.84
N THR A 242 -14.00 -16.12 23.04
CA THR A 242 -14.90 -15.20 22.34
C THR A 242 -15.14 -14.00 23.24
N ARG A 243 -14.70 -12.82 22.79
CA ARG A 243 -14.65 -11.59 23.59
C ARG A 243 -15.74 -10.61 23.14
N PHE A 244 -16.62 -10.23 24.05
CA PHE A 244 -17.55 -9.11 23.84
C PHE A 244 -16.89 -7.78 24.26
N TRP A 245 -17.21 -6.66 23.60
CA TRP A 245 -16.57 -5.34 23.83
C TRP A 245 -17.58 -4.22 24.04
N THR A 246 -17.27 -3.22 24.87
CA THR A 246 -18.02 -1.95 24.87
C THR A 246 -17.90 -1.23 23.53
N GLN A 247 -18.89 -0.40 23.20
CA GLN A 247 -18.87 0.42 21.98
C GLN A 247 -17.68 1.40 21.92
N ASP A 248 -17.19 1.86 23.08
CA ASP A 248 -15.98 2.70 23.18
C ASP A 248 -14.66 1.90 23.19
N LYS A 249 -14.74 0.56 23.16
CA LYS A 249 -13.64 -0.42 23.08
C LYS A 249 -12.75 -0.51 24.33
N LYS A 250 -13.12 0.07 25.48
CA LYS A 250 -12.31 0.06 26.70
C LYS A 250 -12.50 -1.15 27.59
N HIS A 251 -13.69 -1.73 27.64
CA HIS A 251 -14.02 -2.86 28.52
C HIS A 251 -14.47 -4.07 27.70
N PHE A 252 -14.25 -5.27 28.25
CA PHE A 252 -14.53 -6.53 27.56
C PHE A 252 -15.01 -7.63 28.53
N LEU A 253 -15.60 -8.69 27.97
CA LEU A 253 -16.00 -9.92 28.67
C LEU A 253 -15.61 -11.13 27.83
N ASP A 254 -14.84 -12.06 28.42
CA ASP A 254 -14.34 -13.27 27.74
C ASP A 254 -15.16 -14.51 28.07
N ILE A 255 -15.62 -15.20 27.01
CA ILE A 255 -16.20 -16.54 27.08
C ILE A 255 -15.16 -17.53 26.52
N PHE A 256 -14.54 -18.30 27.42
CA PHE A 256 -13.53 -19.30 27.05
C PHE A 256 -14.15 -20.57 26.46
N PRO A 257 -13.44 -21.26 25.54
CA PRO A 257 -13.87 -22.54 24.99
C PRO A 257 -13.88 -23.64 26.06
N ARG A 258 -15.03 -24.31 26.22
CA ARG A 258 -15.20 -25.54 27.01
C ARG A 258 -15.83 -26.59 26.08
N VAL A 259 -15.40 -27.86 26.12
CA VAL A 259 -16.07 -28.92 25.35
C VAL A 259 -17.56 -29.01 25.71
N GLY A 260 -18.42 -29.19 24.71
CA GLY A 260 -19.88 -29.29 24.92
C GLY A 260 -20.59 -27.97 25.23
N ARG A 261 -19.88 -26.85 25.35
CA ARG A 261 -20.44 -25.52 25.59
C ARG A 261 -21.09 -24.95 24.32
N VAL A 262 -22.20 -24.25 24.49
CA VAL A 262 -22.85 -23.44 23.45
C VAL A 262 -23.01 -22.02 23.94
N LEU A 263 -22.40 -21.08 23.23
CA LEU A 263 -22.63 -19.65 23.40
C LEU A 263 -23.71 -19.19 22.42
N VAL A 264 -24.77 -18.58 22.93
CA VAL A 264 -25.87 -17.99 22.16
C VAL A 264 -25.85 -16.49 22.38
N PHE A 265 -25.91 -15.68 21.32
CA PHE A 265 -25.89 -14.22 21.45
C PHE A 265 -26.56 -13.50 20.28
N GLN A 266 -27.15 -12.33 20.52
CA GLN A 266 -27.77 -11.54 19.46
C GLN A 266 -26.76 -11.01 18.45
N GLN A 267 -27.10 -11.05 17.17
CA GLN A 267 -26.24 -10.59 16.07
C GLN A 267 -26.20 -9.06 15.99
N ARG A 268 -27.30 -8.41 16.35
CA ARG A 268 -27.51 -6.97 16.24
C ARG A 268 -26.77 -6.20 17.34
N MET A 269 -25.90 -5.27 16.93
CA MET A 269 -25.20 -4.26 17.76
C MET A 269 -24.26 -4.77 18.86
N LEU A 270 -24.16 -6.09 19.08
CA LEU A 270 -23.28 -6.72 20.06
C LEU A 270 -21.89 -6.98 19.44
N ILE A 271 -20.92 -6.14 19.81
CA ILE A 271 -19.56 -6.16 19.24
C ILE A 271 -18.77 -7.31 19.88
N HIS A 272 -18.21 -8.19 19.06
CA HIS A 272 -17.42 -9.33 19.51
C HIS A 272 -16.22 -9.65 18.61
N SER A 273 -15.20 -10.29 19.18
CA SER A 273 -14.02 -10.85 18.51
C SER A 273 -13.74 -12.29 18.97
N GLY A 274 -12.83 -12.95 18.25
CA GLY A 274 -12.25 -14.22 18.65
C GLY A 274 -10.78 -13.96 18.90
N GLU A 275 -10.38 -14.03 20.17
CA GLU A 275 -9.02 -13.77 20.60
C GLU A 275 -8.08 -14.88 20.14
N GLU A 276 -6.78 -14.59 20.17
CA GLU A 276 -5.74 -15.47 19.67
C GLU A 276 -5.69 -16.82 20.41
N VAL A 277 -5.56 -17.91 19.66
CA VAL A 277 -5.17 -19.21 20.20
C VAL A 277 -3.66 -19.18 20.46
N VAL A 278 -3.27 -19.35 21.72
CA VAL A 278 -1.87 -19.31 22.17
C VAL A 278 -1.21 -20.69 22.05
N LYS A 279 -1.98 -21.76 22.28
CA LYS A 279 -1.50 -23.16 22.23
C LYS A 279 -2.64 -24.11 21.84
N GLY A 280 -2.29 -25.23 21.21
CA GLY A 280 -3.26 -26.25 20.78
C GLY A 280 -4.09 -25.82 19.56
N MET A 281 -5.21 -26.52 19.34
CA MET A 281 -6.19 -26.24 18.29
C MET A 281 -7.56 -25.98 18.91
N LYS A 282 -8.29 -25.00 18.40
CA LYS A 282 -9.69 -24.73 18.77
C LYS A 282 -10.61 -25.13 17.62
N TYR A 283 -11.54 -26.04 17.93
CA TYR A 283 -12.59 -26.49 17.02
C TYR A 283 -13.95 -25.96 17.48
N THR A 284 -14.69 -25.32 16.57
CA THR A 284 -16.03 -24.81 16.88
C THR A 284 -16.98 -24.98 15.70
N MET A 285 -18.27 -25.12 16.00
CA MET A 285 -19.36 -25.00 15.02
C MET A 285 -20.04 -23.64 15.20
N ARG A 286 -20.38 -22.97 14.09
CA ARG A 286 -21.15 -21.72 14.10
C ARG A 286 -22.29 -21.82 13.10
N SER A 287 -23.51 -21.52 13.53
CA SER A 287 -24.64 -21.28 12.63
C SER A 287 -24.59 -19.81 12.18
N GLN A 288 -24.51 -19.55 10.87
CA GLN A 288 -24.63 -18.19 10.32
C GLN A 288 -25.98 -17.94 9.62
N GLU A 289 -26.88 -18.93 9.66
CA GLU A 289 -28.15 -18.95 8.95
C GLU A 289 -29.26 -19.52 9.86
N LYS A 290 -30.49 -19.00 9.73
CA LYS A 290 -31.71 -19.58 10.32
C LYS A 290 -32.92 -19.38 9.40
N PHE A 291 -33.87 -20.31 9.50
CA PHE A 291 -34.87 -20.61 8.48
C PHE A 291 -36.29 -20.43 9.06
N GLY A 292 -36.75 -19.18 9.18
CA GLY A 292 -38.08 -18.85 9.75
C GLY A 292 -39.19 -18.80 8.69
N LEU A 293 -40.31 -19.50 8.93
CA LEU A 293 -41.46 -19.54 8.01
C LEU A 293 -42.48 -18.43 8.30
N VAL A 294 -42.71 -17.54 7.33
CA VAL A 294 -43.71 -16.46 7.42
C VAL A 294 -45.07 -16.95 6.91
N ASN A 295 -45.86 -17.57 7.79
CA ASN A 295 -47.21 -18.03 7.44
C ASN A 295 -48.23 -16.88 7.46
N HIS A 296 -48.52 -16.30 6.29
CA HIS A 296 -49.68 -15.42 6.08
C HIS A 296 -50.98 -16.24 5.95
N THR A 297 -51.55 -16.68 7.06
CA THR A 297 -52.93 -17.23 7.07
C THR A 297 -53.95 -16.10 6.90
N SER A 298 -54.42 -15.88 5.68
CA SER A 298 -55.49 -14.94 5.37
C SER A 298 -56.85 -15.47 5.87
N ASN A 299 -57.54 -14.73 6.73
CA ASN A 299 -58.92 -15.04 7.08
C ASN A 299 -59.66 -13.82 7.66
N GLY A 300 -61.00 -13.81 7.53
CA GLY A 300 -61.90 -12.97 8.32
C GLY A 300 -61.87 -11.44 8.07
N LYS A 301 -62.78 -10.95 7.22
CA LYS A 301 -63.06 -9.51 7.05
C LYS A 301 -63.47 -8.84 8.37
N GLN A 302 -62.76 -7.81 8.84
CA GLN A 302 -63.37 -6.69 9.58
C GLN A 302 -62.57 -5.39 9.42
N LYS A 303 -63.26 -4.26 9.23
CA LYS A 303 -62.69 -2.99 8.75
C LYS A 303 -62.36 -2.04 9.91
N VAL A 304 -61.32 -2.35 10.69
CA VAL A 304 -60.79 -1.46 11.74
C VAL A 304 -59.53 -0.74 11.20
N ARG A 305 -59.54 0.60 11.20
CA ARG A 305 -58.44 1.43 10.69
C ARG A 305 -57.31 1.55 11.73
N SER A 306 -56.58 0.45 11.94
CA SER A 306 -55.51 0.36 12.94
C SER A 306 -54.24 1.13 12.52
N ASN A 307 -53.64 1.88 13.46
CA ASN A 307 -52.37 2.59 13.29
C ASN A 307 -51.20 1.68 12.88
N ASN A 308 -51.28 0.38 13.20
CA ASN A 308 -50.27 -0.62 12.86
C ASN A 308 -49.99 -0.67 11.35
N GLY A 309 -51.01 -0.46 10.51
CA GLY A 309 -50.86 -0.46 9.05
C GLY A 309 -49.96 0.68 8.54
N THR A 310 -50.16 1.88 9.06
CA THR A 310 -49.31 3.06 8.76
C THR A 310 -47.86 2.80 9.17
N GLN A 311 -47.65 2.24 10.37
CA GLN A 311 -46.32 1.98 10.90
C GLN A 311 -45.55 0.93 10.08
N VAL A 312 -46.22 -0.16 9.65
CA VAL A 312 -45.64 -1.16 8.74
C VAL A 312 -45.26 -0.55 7.38
N GLY A 313 -46.10 0.34 6.84
CA GLY A 313 -45.80 1.07 5.60
C GLY A 313 -44.51 1.90 5.70
N VAL A 314 -44.37 2.69 6.76
CA VAL A 314 -43.15 3.51 7.01
C VAL A 314 -41.90 2.65 7.07
N TYR A 315 -41.91 1.54 7.82
CA TYR A 315 -40.73 0.65 7.88
C TYR A 315 -40.36 0.00 6.54
N LYS A 316 -41.33 -0.31 5.68
CA LYS A 316 -41.04 -0.81 4.33
C LYS A 316 -40.38 0.27 3.47
N VAL A 317 -40.89 1.50 3.52
CA VAL A 317 -40.29 2.64 2.82
C VAL A 317 -38.87 2.92 3.30
N ASP A 318 -38.61 2.90 4.61
CA ASP A 318 -37.29 3.20 5.16
C ASP A 318 -36.25 2.11 4.89
N SER A 319 -36.65 0.84 4.79
CA SER A 319 -35.75 -0.25 4.36
C SER A 319 -35.36 -0.13 2.88
N ILE A 320 -36.30 0.25 2.00
CA ILE A 320 -36.02 0.51 0.58
C ILE A 320 -35.06 1.71 0.43
N LYS A 321 -35.27 2.80 1.17
CA LYS A 321 -34.32 3.94 1.22
C LYS A 321 -32.92 3.50 1.66
N ALA A 322 -32.81 2.69 2.71
CA ALA A 322 -31.53 2.22 3.21
C ALA A 322 -30.76 1.41 2.15
N GLN A 323 -31.45 0.56 1.39
CA GLN A 323 -30.88 -0.17 0.26
C GLN A 323 -30.39 0.77 -0.86
N GLN A 324 -31.22 1.76 -1.26
CA GLN A 324 -30.84 2.78 -2.25
C GLN A 324 -29.57 3.56 -1.82
N PHE A 325 -29.51 4.03 -0.58
CA PHE A 325 -28.33 4.71 -0.05
C PHE A 325 -27.10 3.80 0.06
N GLN A 326 -27.27 2.50 0.34
CA GLN A 326 -26.16 1.56 0.40
C GLN A 326 -25.53 1.33 -0.99
N GLU A 327 -26.34 1.19 -2.04
CA GLU A 327 -25.84 1.09 -3.42
C GLU A 327 -25.22 2.41 -3.90
N ALA A 328 -25.85 3.55 -3.63
CA ALA A 328 -25.29 4.87 -3.95
C ALA A 328 -23.94 5.11 -3.23
N ALA A 329 -23.79 4.63 -2.00
CA ALA A 329 -22.52 4.68 -1.27
C ALA A 329 -21.43 3.77 -1.88
N ARG A 330 -21.78 2.71 -2.61
CA ARG A 330 -20.83 1.95 -3.42
C ARG A 330 -20.38 2.77 -4.63
N PHE A 331 -21.30 3.35 -5.40
CA PHE A 331 -20.97 4.21 -6.55
C PHE A 331 -20.05 5.38 -6.17
N MET A 332 -20.36 6.07 -5.07
CA MET A 332 -19.52 7.14 -4.50
C MET A 332 -18.10 6.65 -4.21
N ARG A 333 -17.95 5.49 -3.54
CA ARG A 333 -16.64 4.89 -3.19
C ARG A 333 -15.87 4.38 -4.41
N HIS A 334 -16.53 3.74 -5.37
CA HIS A 334 -15.90 3.32 -6.63
C HIS A 334 -15.45 4.52 -7.46
N GLY A 335 -16.21 5.62 -7.44
CA GLY A 335 -15.81 6.92 -7.98
C GLY A 335 -14.77 7.68 -7.15
N ARG A 336 -14.17 7.05 -6.12
CA ARG A 336 -13.14 7.60 -5.20
C ARG A 336 -13.52 8.93 -4.53
N ARG A 337 -14.82 9.19 -4.34
CA ARG A 337 -15.35 10.40 -3.68
C ARG A 337 -15.73 10.12 -2.23
N THR A 338 -15.68 11.17 -1.41
CA THR A 338 -16.18 11.18 -0.02
C THR A 338 -17.58 11.80 0.09
N THR A 339 -18.02 12.52 -0.95
CA THR A 339 -19.34 13.16 -1.06
C THR A 339 -20.22 12.42 -2.08
N MET A 340 -21.43 12.05 -1.66
CA MET A 340 -22.45 11.46 -2.53
C MET A 340 -23.13 12.56 -3.35
N THR A 341 -23.43 12.26 -4.62
CA THR A 341 -24.10 13.16 -5.57
C THR A 341 -25.42 12.55 -6.06
N THR A 342 -26.28 13.34 -6.70
CA THR A 342 -27.54 12.83 -7.30
C THR A 342 -27.26 11.68 -8.27
N ALA A 343 -26.22 11.81 -9.09
CA ALA A 343 -25.79 10.79 -10.04
C ALA A 343 -25.44 9.42 -9.40
N ASP A 344 -24.98 9.39 -8.14
CA ASP A 344 -24.73 8.13 -7.43
C ASP A 344 -26.04 7.43 -7.04
N ILE A 345 -27.09 8.21 -6.74
CA ILE A 345 -28.45 7.73 -6.47
C ILE A 345 -29.13 7.30 -7.78
N ASP A 346 -28.96 8.04 -8.87
CA ASP A 346 -29.52 7.69 -10.18
C ASP A 346 -29.00 6.34 -10.70
N GLN A 347 -27.71 6.05 -10.48
CA GLN A 347 -27.12 4.75 -10.81
C GLN A 347 -27.59 3.65 -9.85
N ALA A 348 -27.80 3.95 -8.56
CA ALA A 348 -28.39 3.02 -7.60
C ALA A 348 -29.83 2.64 -7.96
N LEU A 349 -30.68 3.62 -8.32
CA LEU A 349 -32.05 3.38 -8.78
C LEU A 349 -32.05 2.50 -10.04
N ARG A 350 -31.18 2.81 -11.02
CA ARG A 350 -31.02 2.00 -12.25
C ARG A 350 -30.64 0.54 -11.95
N VAL A 351 -29.66 0.29 -11.07
CA VAL A 351 -29.25 -1.08 -10.70
C VAL A 351 -30.32 -1.82 -9.91
N LEU A 352 -31.10 -1.12 -9.10
CA LEU A 352 -32.24 -1.69 -8.36
C LEU A 352 -33.50 -1.87 -9.23
N ASN A 353 -33.44 -1.54 -10.53
CA ASN A 353 -34.57 -1.53 -11.47
C ASN A 353 -35.76 -0.67 -10.99
N ILE A 354 -35.45 0.46 -10.35
CA ILE A 354 -36.41 1.48 -9.91
C ILE A 354 -36.46 2.59 -10.95
N GLU A 355 -37.65 3.14 -11.19
CA GLU A 355 -37.86 4.25 -12.12
C GLU A 355 -36.99 5.47 -11.76
N PRO A 356 -36.33 6.13 -12.74
CA PRO A 356 -35.44 7.25 -12.49
C PRO A 356 -36.20 8.52 -12.07
N LEU A 357 -35.69 9.22 -11.06
CA LEU A 357 -36.29 10.45 -10.54
C LEU A 357 -35.75 11.68 -11.27
N TYR A 358 -36.44 12.08 -12.34
CA TYR A 358 -36.11 13.28 -13.12
C TYR A 358 -36.29 14.58 -12.31
N GLY A 359 -35.56 15.63 -12.72
CA GLY A 359 -35.64 16.97 -12.13
C GLY A 359 -34.63 17.27 -11.02
N HIS A 360 -33.88 16.28 -10.53
CA HIS A 360 -32.86 16.48 -9.49
C HIS A 360 -31.46 16.66 -10.10
N SER A 361 -30.76 17.74 -9.72
CA SER A 361 -29.42 18.06 -10.20
C SER A 361 -28.57 18.69 -9.10
N ALA A 362 -27.28 18.31 -9.02
CA ALA A 362 -26.33 18.95 -8.11
C ALA A 362 -26.10 20.44 -8.41
N TYR A 363 -26.48 20.91 -9.61
CA TYR A 363 -26.36 22.32 -10.02
C TYR A 363 -27.62 23.16 -9.70
N ASN A 364 -28.75 22.54 -9.35
CA ASN A 364 -29.97 23.23 -8.94
C ASN A 364 -30.67 22.45 -7.80
N PRO A 365 -30.25 22.65 -6.53
CA PRO A 365 -30.80 21.94 -5.39
C PRO A 365 -32.16 22.51 -4.97
N THR A 366 -33.18 21.65 -4.90
CA THR A 366 -34.55 22.03 -4.50
C THR A 366 -34.58 22.68 -3.11
N THR A 367 -35.07 23.92 -3.04
CA THR A 367 -35.32 24.64 -1.79
C THR A 367 -36.69 24.26 -1.21
N PHE A 368 -36.76 24.08 0.11
CA PHE A 368 -38.02 23.76 0.81
C PHE A 368 -38.42 24.91 1.73
N ARG A 369 -39.56 25.56 1.44
CA ARG A 369 -40.14 26.57 2.31
C ARG A 369 -41.12 25.94 3.30
N ARG A 370 -41.19 26.51 4.50
CA ARG A 370 -42.17 26.14 5.52
C ARG A 370 -43.45 26.95 5.30
N ALA A 371 -44.60 26.29 5.21
CA ALA A 371 -45.90 26.96 5.10
C ALA A 371 -46.24 27.71 6.40
N HIS A 372 -46.94 28.84 6.28
CA HIS A 372 -47.47 29.56 7.43
C HIS A 372 -48.52 28.71 8.19
N PRO A 373 -48.60 28.78 9.53
CA PRO A 373 -49.59 28.02 10.28
C PRO A 373 -51.02 28.40 9.90
N PHE A 374 -51.88 27.40 9.65
CA PHE A 374 -53.30 27.63 9.37
C PHE A 374 -54.03 28.10 10.66
N PRO A 375 -54.60 29.32 10.72
CA PRO A 375 -55.16 29.87 11.96
C PRO A 375 -56.31 29.05 12.56
N GLN A 376 -57.00 28.26 11.74
CA GLN A 376 -58.19 27.50 12.13
C GLN A 376 -57.88 26.08 12.65
N VAL A 377 -56.63 25.62 12.58
CA VAL A 377 -56.23 24.25 12.99
C VAL A 377 -54.95 24.31 13.83
N ALA A 378 -55.07 24.73 15.09
CA ALA A 378 -53.96 24.96 16.01
C ALA A 378 -53.04 23.73 16.28
N ASN A 379 -53.51 22.50 15.98
CA ASN A 379 -52.74 21.26 16.11
C ASN A 379 -52.13 20.75 14.78
N ALA A 380 -52.13 21.55 13.71
CA ALA A 380 -51.46 21.18 12.47
C ALA A 380 -49.92 21.19 12.62
N GLY A 381 -49.27 20.09 12.26
CA GLY A 381 -47.80 19.98 12.25
C GLY A 381 -47.15 20.88 11.18
N PRO A 382 -45.82 21.09 11.24
CA PRO A 382 -45.11 21.91 10.27
C PRO A 382 -45.15 21.28 8.87
N VAL A 383 -45.78 21.96 7.93
CA VAL A 383 -45.80 21.59 6.50
C VAL A 383 -44.67 22.31 5.77
N TYR A 384 -43.99 21.58 4.88
CA TYR A 384 -42.97 22.10 3.98
C TYR A 384 -43.38 21.81 2.53
N PHE A 385 -43.06 22.72 1.63
CA PHE A 385 -43.33 22.62 0.19
C PHE A 385 -42.06 23.00 -0.60
N PRO A 386 -41.81 22.42 -1.78
CA PRO A 386 -40.77 22.92 -2.67
C PRO A 386 -41.11 24.35 -3.09
N GLU A 387 -40.10 25.21 -3.22
CA GLU A 387 -40.28 26.50 -3.87
C GLU A 387 -40.12 26.35 -5.38
N ASP A 388 -41.23 26.46 -6.10
CA ASP A 388 -41.27 26.52 -7.56
C ASP A 388 -41.11 27.99 -7.99
N GLU A 389 -39.91 28.39 -8.43
CA GLU A 389 -39.68 29.71 -9.03
C GLU A 389 -40.22 29.76 -10.47
N GLU A 390 -40.99 30.79 -10.81
CA GLU A 390 -41.44 31.01 -12.19
C GLU A 390 -40.29 31.51 -13.08
N ILE A 391 -39.91 30.71 -14.08
CA ILE A 391 -38.77 30.98 -14.96
C ILE A 391 -39.25 31.72 -16.22
N ASP A 392 -38.77 32.96 -16.42
CA ASP A 392 -38.90 33.68 -17.69
C ASP A 392 -38.05 33.02 -18.78
N PHE A 393 -38.70 32.44 -19.80
CA PHE A 393 -38.03 31.83 -20.95
C PHE A 393 -37.20 32.84 -21.75
N ASP A 394 -37.66 34.09 -21.88
CA ASP A 394 -36.92 35.13 -22.61
C ASP A 394 -35.61 35.46 -21.88
N ARG A 395 -35.60 35.45 -20.53
CA ARG A 395 -34.37 35.58 -19.74
C ARG A 395 -33.43 34.39 -20.00
N VAL A 396 -33.92 33.15 -19.91
CA VAL A 396 -33.07 31.96 -20.11
C VAL A 396 -32.44 31.94 -21.50
N LEU A 397 -33.19 32.30 -22.54
CA LEU A 397 -32.69 32.41 -23.91
C LEU A 397 -31.62 33.51 -24.11
N ARG A 398 -31.51 34.46 -23.17
CA ARG A 398 -30.47 35.51 -23.16
C ARG A 398 -29.27 35.18 -22.26
N GLU A 399 -29.35 34.17 -21.39
CA GLU A 399 -28.36 33.88 -20.34
C GLU A 399 -27.23 32.94 -20.85
N GLU A 400 -26.67 33.26 -22.02
CA GLU A 400 -25.86 32.36 -22.87
C GLU A 400 -24.34 32.38 -22.56
N LYS A 401 -23.90 32.03 -21.33
CA LYS A 401 -22.46 31.85 -21.02
C LYS A 401 -22.14 30.68 -20.09
N ILE A 402 -22.08 29.47 -20.66
CA ILE A 402 -21.50 28.30 -19.97
C ILE A 402 -19.97 28.46 -19.89
N ALA A 403 -19.46 28.71 -18.68
CA ALA A 403 -18.02 28.77 -18.43
C ALA A 403 -17.42 27.36 -18.40
N LEU A 404 -16.80 26.93 -19.51
CA LEU A 404 -16.11 25.65 -19.59
C LEU A 404 -14.89 25.62 -18.65
N PRO A 405 -14.75 24.60 -17.77
CA PRO A 405 -13.55 24.44 -16.96
C PRO A 405 -12.34 24.09 -17.84
N LYS A 406 -11.14 24.38 -17.33
CA LYS A 406 -9.90 23.90 -17.97
C LYS A 406 -9.87 22.38 -17.99
N GLY A 407 -9.34 21.79 -19.06
CA GLY A 407 -9.11 20.35 -19.16
C GLY A 407 -8.19 19.82 -18.06
N VAL A 408 -8.29 18.52 -17.78
CA VAL A 408 -7.52 17.87 -16.71
C VAL A 408 -6.02 17.88 -17.03
N SER A 409 -5.24 18.46 -16.13
CA SER A 409 -3.76 18.44 -16.14
C SER A 409 -3.23 17.88 -14.83
N TRP A 410 -1.98 17.38 -14.84
CA TRP A 410 -1.28 16.91 -13.65
C TRP A 410 -0.02 17.73 -13.39
N THR A 411 0.36 17.84 -12.11
CA THR A 411 1.59 18.51 -11.66
C THR A 411 2.30 17.58 -10.69
N ALA A 412 3.54 17.20 -10.98
CA ALA A 412 4.35 16.34 -10.12
C ALA A 412 5.27 17.17 -9.21
N HIS A 413 5.47 16.72 -7.97
CA HIS A 413 6.38 17.29 -6.99
C HIS A 413 6.95 16.20 -6.07
N TRP A 414 8.03 16.50 -5.34
CA TRP A 414 8.62 15.55 -4.39
C TRP A 414 7.89 15.58 -3.05
N LEU A 415 7.06 14.56 -2.80
CA LEU A 415 6.38 14.39 -1.50
C LEU A 415 7.39 14.06 -0.37
N ALA A 416 8.42 13.28 -0.67
CA ALA A 416 9.51 12.95 0.24
C ALA A 416 10.80 12.64 -0.52
N VAL A 417 11.96 12.86 0.13
CA VAL A 417 13.30 12.45 -0.31
C VAL A 417 13.99 11.82 0.90
N GLU A 418 14.50 10.58 0.77
CA GLU A 418 15.10 9.83 1.90
C GLU A 418 14.22 9.81 3.18
N GLY A 419 12.90 9.64 2.98
CA GLY A 419 11.90 9.62 4.06
C GLY A 419 11.55 10.99 4.67
N VAL A 420 12.22 12.08 4.24
CA VAL A 420 11.95 13.45 4.73
C VAL A 420 11.12 14.22 3.72
N GLN A 421 10.03 14.84 4.17
CA GLN A 421 9.21 15.73 3.35
C GLN A 421 9.92 17.07 3.11
N PRO A 422 10.20 17.48 1.85
CA PRO A 422 10.82 18.77 1.57
C PRO A 422 9.81 19.91 1.71
N LEU A 423 10.26 21.05 2.24
CA LEU A 423 9.45 22.26 2.45
C LEU A 423 9.27 23.04 1.15
N ILE A 424 8.41 22.52 0.26
CA ILE A 424 7.97 23.15 -0.98
C ILE A 424 6.48 23.56 -0.87
N PRO A 425 6.00 24.57 -1.64
CA PRO A 425 4.62 25.07 -1.53
C PRO A 425 3.52 24.03 -1.75
N GLU A 426 3.82 22.96 -2.48
CA GLU A 426 2.90 21.85 -2.78
C GLU A 426 2.75 20.86 -1.61
N ASN A 427 3.71 20.82 -0.68
CA ASN A 427 3.68 19.94 0.48
C ASN A 427 3.00 20.64 1.67
N PRO A 428 2.23 19.91 2.50
CA PRO A 428 1.72 20.44 3.76
C PRO A 428 2.88 20.88 4.68
N PRO A 429 2.69 21.94 5.49
CA PRO A 429 3.63 22.27 6.54
C PRO A 429 3.71 21.15 7.58
N ALA A 430 4.88 20.97 8.20
CA ALA A 430 5.06 19.98 9.24
C ALA A 430 4.12 20.26 10.42
N ILE A 431 3.13 19.37 10.62
CA ILE A 431 2.16 19.45 11.71
C ILE A 431 2.92 19.32 13.04
N PRO A 432 2.79 20.29 13.97
CA PRO A 432 3.35 20.14 15.31
C PRO A 432 2.78 18.88 15.97
N ARG A 433 3.65 18.01 16.50
CA ARG A 433 3.20 16.84 17.25
C ARG A 433 2.55 17.31 18.55
N GLU A 434 1.38 16.77 18.89
CA GLU A 434 0.62 17.09 20.11
C GLU A 434 1.29 16.55 21.41
N SER A 435 2.62 16.48 21.43
CA SER A 435 3.45 15.97 22.54
C SER A 435 4.18 17.07 23.32
N ASP A 436 4.19 18.32 22.83
CA ASP A 436 4.76 19.47 23.55
C ASP A 436 3.71 20.11 24.47
N GLY A 437 3.12 19.27 25.33
CA GLY A 437 1.87 19.54 26.06
C GLY A 437 1.90 19.43 27.59
N ASP A 438 3.05 19.21 28.23
CA ASP A 438 3.20 19.39 29.69
C ASP A 438 4.68 19.66 30.08
N PRO A 439 5.01 20.78 30.75
CA PRO A 439 6.39 21.11 31.11
C PRO A 439 6.86 20.55 32.46
N LEU A 440 6.04 19.80 33.24
CA LEU A 440 6.37 19.46 34.64
C LEU A 440 6.83 18.01 34.92
N ALA A 441 6.89 17.12 33.92
CA ALA A 441 7.21 15.71 34.12
C ALA A 441 8.29 15.15 33.16
N LYS A 442 9.56 15.48 33.38
CA LYS A 442 10.71 14.85 32.69
C LYS A 442 11.76 14.30 33.67
N GLY A 443 11.39 13.21 34.32
CA GLY A 443 12.32 12.30 35.00
C GLY A 443 12.82 11.20 34.05
N ASP A 444 13.98 11.47 33.43
CA ASP A 444 14.90 10.49 32.80
C ASP A 444 14.49 9.76 31.49
N LEU A 445 15.51 9.19 30.84
CA LEU A 445 15.54 8.32 29.64
C LEU A 445 15.02 8.95 28.32
N LEU A 446 15.81 9.14 27.26
CA LEU A 446 17.17 8.69 26.95
C LEU A 446 18.04 9.84 26.38
N LYS A 447 19.26 10.02 26.91
CA LYS A 447 20.34 10.82 26.32
C LYS A 447 21.65 10.03 26.28
N LEU A 448 22.05 9.56 25.11
CA LEU A 448 23.38 9.03 24.77
C LEU A 448 23.56 9.20 23.24
N ASN A 449 24.67 9.70 22.69
CA ASN A 449 25.81 10.41 23.28
C ASN A 449 26.52 11.21 22.16
N GLY A 450 27.14 12.37 22.42
CA GLY A 450 27.91 13.09 21.38
C GLY A 450 28.01 14.62 21.52
N ALA A 451 29.20 15.08 21.90
CA ALA A 451 29.65 16.46 22.12
C ALA A 451 29.08 17.60 21.25
N SER A 452 28.79 18.74 21.89
CA SER A 452 28.61 20.05 21.25
C SER A 452 29.95 20.71 20.89
N PRO A 453 30.09 21.35 19.73
CA PRO A 453 31.12 22.38 19.51
C PRO A 453 30.63 23.75 20.02
N MET A 454 31.43 24.41 20.86
CA MET A 454 31.21 25.80 21.25
C MET A 454 31.82 26.76 20.21
N VAL A 455 31.07 27.77 19.78
CA VAL A 455 31.62 29.06 19.31
C VAL A 455 30.71 30.17 19.83
N ASN A 456 31.28 31.17 20.51
CA ASN A 456 30.55 32.35 20.98
C ASN A 456 30.38 33.38 19.85
N GLY A 457 29.24 34.08 19.83
CA GLY A 457 28.96 35.15 18.86
C GLY A 457 27.67 35.89 19.18
N THR A 458 27.72 36.83 20.13
CA THR A 458 26.56 37.62 20.58
C THR A 458 26.16 38.69 19.56
N GLY A 459 24.91 38.70 19.12
CA GLY A 459 24.33 39.76 18.29
C GLY A 459 22.79 39.73 18.32
N LEU A 460 22.16 40.90 18.51
CA LEU A 460 20.70 41.07 18.56
C LEU A 460 20.10 41.21 17.14
N PRO A 461 18.80 40.89 16.95
CA PRO A 461 18.20 40.83 15.61
C PRO A 461 17.93 42.22 15.01
N GLY A 462 18.49 42.49 13.84
CA GLY A 462 18.18 43.65 13.00
C GLY A 462 17.58 43.21 11.65
N ALA A 463 16.38 43.68 11.32
CA ALA A 463 15.72 43.38 10.05
C ALA A 463 16.11 44.39 8.97
N LEU A 464 16.32 43.92 7.73
CA LEU A 464 16.31 44.66 6.45
C LEU A 464 16.15 43.63 5.29
N PRO A 465 15.86 44.03 4.03
CA PRO A 465 14.90 43.29 3.19
C PRO A 465 15.47 42.14 2.35
N ALA A 466 14.59 41.18 2.04
CA ALA A 466 14.85 40.09 1.12
C ALA A 466 15.11 40.57 -0.33
N LYS A 467 16.32 40.36 -0.83
CA LYS A 467 16.61 40.37 -2.27
C LYS A 467 16.21 39.04 -2.89
N LYS A 468 15.72 39.08 -4.15
CA LYS A 468 15.37 37.90 -4.95
C LYS A 468 16.62 37.09 -5.35
N GLY A 469 17.18 36.33 -4.40
CA GLY A 469 18.03 35.18 -4.68
C GLY A 469 17.19 33.91 -4.79
N GLN A 470 17.68 32.90 -5.52
CA GLN A 470 17.07 31.58 -5.49
C GLN A 470 17.03 31.05 -4.06
N THR A 471 15.93 30.38 -3.67
CA THR A 471 15.87 29.66 -2.41
C THR A 471 16.88 28.52 -2.43
N GLN A 472 18.10 28.79 -1.96
CA GLN A 472 18.99 27.74 -1.50
C GLN A 472 18.30 27.12 -0.30
N ASN A 473 17.56 26.03 -0.55
CA ASN A 473 17.06 25.18 0.51
C ASN A 473 18.24 24.91 1.44
N GLN A 474 18.06 25.25 2.72
CA GLN A 474 18.98 24.84 3.77
C GLN A 474 19.25 23.36 3.54
N ASN A 475 20.53 22.98 3.40
CA ASN A 475 20.94 21.62 3.03
C ASN A 475 20.01 20.63 3.71
N ALA A 476 19.21 19.89 2.93
CA ALA A 476 18.34 18.87 3.48
C ALA A 476 19.24 18.00 4.34
N GLN A 477 19.10 18.10 5.66
CA GLN A 477 20.03 17.46 6.58
C GLN A 477 19.76 15.98 6.44
N ILE A 478 20.51 15.33 5.55
CA ILE A 478 20.42 13.91 5.23
C ILE A 478 20.45 13.22 6.59
N VAL A 479 19.28 12.72 6.99
CA VAL A 479 19.10 12.18 8.33
C VAL A 479 20.16 11.12 8.47
N LYS A 480 21.04 11.27 9.47
CA LYS A 480 22.12 10.32 9.73
C LYS A 480 21.45 8.98 10.02
N GLN A 481 21.27 8.17 8.98
CA GLN A 481 20.53 6.93 9.08
C GLN A 481 21.21 6.09 10.14
N VAL A 482 20.43 5.57 11.10
CA VAL A 482 20.97 4.88 12.27
C VAL A 482 21.44 3.50 11.82
N LEU A 483 22.65 3.45 11.25
CA LEU A 483 23.26 2.26 10.70
C LEU A 483 23.31 1.17 11.78
N SER A 484 22.80 -0.03 11.45
CA SER A 484 22.90 -1.19 12.36
C SER A 484 24.37 -1.52 12.62
N ARG A 485 24.65 -2.23 13.73
CA ARG A 485 26.02 -2.64 14.07
C ARG A 485 26.67 -3.49 12.96
N GLU A 486 25.87 -4.32 12.31
CA GLU A 486 26.30 -5.14 11.17
C GLU A 486 26.64 -4.28 9.96
N LEU A 487 25.81 -3.30 9.63
CA LEU A 487 26.00 -2.40 8.50
C LEU A 487 27.23 -1.47 8.70
N GLN A 488 27.50 -1.05 9.94
CA GLN A 488 28.75 -0.37 10.32
C GLN A 488 29.98 -1.26 10.13
N LEU A 489 29.92 -2.53 10.57
CA LEU A 489 31.02 -3.49 10.42
C LEU A 489 31.26 -3.86 8.95
N TYR A 490 30.19 -3.98 8.15
CA TYR A 490 30.27 -4.18 6.72
C TYR A 490 30.93 -2.97 6.03
N TYR A 491 30.48 -1.73 6.31
CA TYR A 491 31.09 -0.51 5.78
C TYR A 491 32.59 -0.41 6.11
N ALA A 492 32.99 -0.74 7.34
CA ALA A 492 34.39 -0.74 7.76
C ALA A 492 35.22 -1.79 7.00
N ARG A 493 34.68 -3.00 6.79
CA ARG A 493 35.33 -4.07 6.00
C ARG A 493 35.42 -3.71 4.51
N LEU A 494 34.38 -3.09 3.96
CA LEU A 494 34.30 -2.69 2.56
C LEU A 494 35.36 -1.62 2.25
N THR A 495 35.35 -0.51 3.00
CA THR A 495 36.30 0.60 2.81
C THR A 495 37.76 0.20 3.05
N SER A 496 38.04 -0.64 4.05
CA SER A 496 39.40 -1.17 4.29
C SER A 496 39.88 -2.22 3.29
N SER A 497 38.97 -2.93 2.59
CA SER A 497 39.34 -3.86 1.52
C SER A 497 39.66 -3.15 0.19
N LEU A 498 39.08 -1.97 -0.03
CA LEU A 498 39.24 -1.18 -1.24
C LEU A 498 40.59 -0.44 -1.30
N LEU A 499 41.04 0.13 -0.18
CA LEU A 499 42.24 0.97 -0.14
C LEU A 499 43.56 0.17 -0.21
N PRO A 500 44.59 0.66 -0.93
CA PRO A 500 45.95 0.15 -0.80
C PRO A 500 46.49 0.32 0.63
N PRO A 501 47.38 -0.57 1.12
CA PRO A 501 48.01 -1.69 0.43
C PRO A 501 47.29 -3.03 0.70
N SER A 502 46.02 -3.16 0.31
CA SER A 502 45.38 -4.48 0.22
C SER A 502 46.11 -5.34 -0.83
N SER A 503 46.98 -6.24 -0.37
CA SER A 503 47.73 -7.21 -1.20
C SER A 503 46.85 -8.28 -1.85
N ASP A 504 45.54 -8.24 -1.58
CA ASP A 504 44.54 -9.20 -2.01
C ASP A 504 43.62 -8.55 -3.06
N PHE A 505 44.03 -8.69 -4.33
CA PHE A 505 43.26 -8.20 -5.47
C PHE A 505 41.83 -8.78 -5.50
N ALA A 506 41.65 -10.03 -5.09
CA ALA A 506 40.35 -10.68 -5.07
C ALA A 506 39.40 -10.00 -4.06
N LYS A 507 39.90 -9.53 -2.90
CA LYS A 507 39.10 -8.69 -1.98
C LYS A 507 38.70 -7.34 -2.59
N ARG A 508 39.58 -6.63 -3.31
CA ARG A 508 39.20 -5.39 -4.03
C ARG A 508 38.15 -5.68 -5.10
N THR A 509 38.31 -6.74 -5.89
CA THR A 509 37.34 -7.14 -6.92
C THR A 509 35.97 -7.49 -6.31
N ALA A 510 35.94 -8.27 -5.22
CA ALA A 510 34.71 -8.63 -4.53
C ALA A 510 34.00 -7.41 -3.91
N ALA A 511 34.76 -6.48 -3.31
CA ALA A 511 34.22 -5.23 -2.77
C ALA A 511 33.56 -4.35 -3.86
N LEU A 512 34.23 -4.20 -5.02
CA LEU A 512 33.67 -3.48 -6.17
C LEU A 512 32.46 -4.21 -6.78
N ALA A 513 32.47 -5.55 -6.85
CA ALA A 513 31.31 -6.32 -7.30
C ALA A 513 30.10 -6.11 -6.38
N SER A 514 30.29 -6.11 -5.06
CA SER A 514 29.21 -5.83 -4.10
C SER A 514 28.64 -4.43 -4.28
N LEU A 515 29.49 -3.40 -4.44
CA LEU A 515 29.06 -2.02 -4.72
C LEU A 515 28.19 -1.91 -5.98
N ARG A 516 28.47 -2.71 -7.02
CA ARG A 516 27.74 -2.71 -8.30
C ARG A 516 26.34 -3.35 -8.24
N SER A 517 26.06 -4.22 -7.27
CA SER A 517 24.87 -5.09 -7.33
C SER A 517 24.07 -5.26 -6.04
N ASP A 518 24.61 -4.90 -4.88
CA ASP A 518 23.92 -5.06 -3.59
C ASP A 518 22.91 -3.92 -3.34
N ALA A 519 21.65 -4.30 -3.10
CA ALA A 519 20.55 -3.39 -2.81
C ALA A 519 20.48 -2.96 -1.33
N GLY A 520 21.17 -3.65 -0.43
CA GLY A 520 21.26 -3.28 0.99
C GLY A 520 22.05 -1.98 1.25
N LEU A 521 22.68 -1.42 0.22
CA LEU A 521 23.65 -0.32 0.36
C LEU A 521 23.04 1.09 0.36
N GLN A 522 21.73 1.27 0.10
CA GLN A 522 21.12 2.61 0.07
C GLN A 522 21.36 3.40 1.39
N ALA A 523 21.26 2.73 2.53
CA ALA A 523 21.53 3.34 3.84
C ALA A 523 23.02 3.74 4.05
N LEU A 524 23.94 3.08 3.33
CA LEU A 524 25.37 3.42 3.33
C LEU A 524 25.77 4.44 2.26
N LEU A 525 24.93 4.68 1.23
CA LEU A 525 25.21 5.59 0.13
C LEU A 525 25.66 7.01 0.59
N PRO A 526 25.03 7.66 1.59
CA PRO A 526 25.51 8.97 2.09
C PRO A 526 26.92 8.91 2.67
N TYR A 527 27.26 7.79 3.32
CA TYR A 527 28.54 7.59 4.00
C TYR A 527 29.65 7.26 2.99
N LEU A 528 29.32 6.46 1.97
CA LEU A 528 30.21 6.12 0.85
C LEU A 528 30.53 7.34 -0.02
N VAL A 529 29.52 8.11 -0.43
CA VAL A 529 29.73 9.34 -1.24
C VAL A 529 30.58 10.35 -0.48
N ARG A 530 30.31 10.57 0.82
CA ARG A 530 31.12 11.45 1.67
C ARG A 530 32.55 10.92 1.84
N TRP A 531 32.74 9.63 2.09
CA TRP A 531 34.07 9.02 2.22
C TRP A 531 34.90 9.13 0.94
N VAL A 532 34.29 8.92 -0.23
CA VAL A 532 34.95 9.15 -1.52
C VAL A 532 35.35 10.62 -1.68
N GLY A 533 34.46 11.56 -1.34
CA GLY A 533 34.77 12.99 -1.43
C GLY A 533 35.88 13.44 -0.49
N GLU A 534 35.86 12.98 0.77
CA GLU A 534 36.91 13.23 1.75
C GLU A 534 38.24 12.58 1.34
N GLY A 535 38.22 11.37 0.78
CA GLY A 535 39.40 10.67 0.26
C GLY A 535 40.04 11.38 -0.92
N VAL A 536 39.24 11.78 -1.92
CA VAL A 536 39.73 12.53 -3.10
C VAL A 536 40.31 13.89 -2.69
N VAL A 537 39.66 14.60 -1.76
CA VAL A 537 40.20 15.88 -1.25
C VAL A 537 41.48 15.66 -0.43
N GLY A 538 41.58 14.55 0.31
CA GLY A 538 42.81 14.17 1.02
C GLY A 538 43.99 13.92 0.08
N SER A 539 43.84 13.01 -0.88
CA SER A 539 44.88 12.64 -1.87
C SER A 539 45.16 13.68 -2.96
N LEU A 540 44.56 14.87 -2.87
CA LEU A 540 44.84 16.04 -3.72
C LEU A 540 45.25 17.28 -2.89
N LYS A 541 45.61 17.08 -1.62
CA LYS A 541 45.99 18.15 -0.67
C LYS A 541 47.48 18.43 -0.61
N GLU A 542 48.32 17.43 -0.88
CA GLU A 542 49.78 17.56 -0.82
C GLU A 542 50.34 17.92 -2.19
N ASP A 543 51.19 18.96 -2.27
CA ASP A 543 51.73 19.48 -3.54
C ASP A 543 52.73 18.54 -4.23
N SER A 544 53.12 17.44 -3.57
CA SER A 544 54.09 16.44 -4.03
C SER A 544 53.42 15.08 -4.25
N PRO A 545 52.72 14.86 -5.38
CA PRO A 545 51.83 13.71 -5.58
C PRO A 545 52.59 12.37 -5.58
N SER A 546 52.19 11.44 -4.69
CA SER A 546 52.83 10.13 -4.57
C SER A 546 52.19 9.04 -5.44
N GLU A 547 52.99 8.03 -5.82
CA GLU A 547 52.53 6.80 -6.48
C GLU A 547 51.49 6.01 -5.66
N SER A 548 51.47 6.21 -4.34
CA SER A 548 50.46 5.68 -3.42
C SER A 548 49.11 6.37 -3.61
N GLU A 549 49.09 7.70 -3.70
CA GLU A 549 47.87 8.49 -3.87
C GLU A 549 47.26 8.30 -5.25
N GLY A 550 48.07 8.12 -6.31
CA GLY A 550 47.57 7.77 -7.64
C GLY A 550 46.68 6.50 -7.61
N LYS A 551 47.10 5.50 -6.85
CA LYS A 551 46.36 4.23 -6.66
C LYS A 551 45.15 4.37 -5.75
N VAL A 552 45.18 5.29 -4.78
CA VAL A 552 43.99 5.65 -3.99
C VAL A 552 42.95 6.35 -4.88
N LEU A 553 43.37 7.32 -5.70
CA LEU A 553 42.48 8.03 -6.62
C LEU A 553 41.85 7.10 -7.67
N GLU A 554 42.61 6.11 -8.17
CA GLU A 554 42.09 5.05 -9.05
C GLU A 554 40.97 4.25 -8.35
N VAL A 555 41.22 3.75 -7.13
CA VAL A 555 40.19 3.05 -6.32
C VAL A 555 38.95 3.92 -6.09
N LEU A 556 39.13 5.22 -5.80
CA LEU A 556 38.00 6.10 -5.51
C LEU A 556 37.17 6.40 -6.78
N LEU A 557 37.80 6.48 -7.96
CA LEU A 557 37.07 6.54 -9.24
C LEU A 557 36.36 5.22 -9.56
N ASP A 558 36.98 4.06 -9.34
CA ASP A 558 36.32 2.74 -9.48
C ASP A 558 35.06 2.64 -8.62
N VAL A 559 35.11 3.13 -7.37
CA VAL A 559 33.97 3.14 -6.44
C VAL A 559 32.84 4.03 -6.95
N ILE A 560 33.13 5.23 -7.50
CA ILE A 560 32.09 6.06 -8.12
C ILE A 560 31.50 5.33 -9.35
N GLY A 561 32.35 4.77 -10.20
CA GLY A 561 31.92 4.00 -11.38
C GLY A 561 30.98 2.86 -11.00
N ALA A 562 31.31 2.11 -9.95
CA ALA A 562 30.53 1.01 -9.39
C ALA A 562 29.19 1.45 -8.76
N ILE A 563 29.18 2.54 -8.00
CA ILE A 563 27.94 3.12 -7.46
C ILE A 563 27.00 3.56 -8.60
N LEU A 564 27.54 4.09 -9.70
CA LEU A 564 26.79 4.45 -10.90
C LEU A 564 26.43 3.25 -11.81
N ASP A 565 26.95 2.04 -11.57
CA ASP A 565 26.47 0.80 -12.20
C ASP A 565 25.22 0.25 -11.47
N ASN A 566 25.09 0.53 -10.18
CA ASN A 566 24.11 -0.12 -9.33
C ASN A 566 22.69 0.48 -9.47
N SER A 567 21.93 -0.09 -10.40
CA SER A 567 20.53 0.27 -10.67
C SER A 567 19.56 0.18 -9.48
N THR A 568 19.97 -0.41 -8.35
CA THR A 568 19.15 -0.48 -7.12
C THR A 568 19.35 0.72 -6.18
N LEU A 569 20.38 1.54 -6.41
CA LEU A 569 20.70 2.69 -5.56
C LEU A 569 20.12 3.99 -6.14
N PHE A 570 19.40 4.73 -5.31
CA PHE A 570 18.86 6.04 -5.69
C PHE A 570 19.94 7.11 -5.49
N VAL A 571 20.81 7.25 -6.50
CA VAL A 571 21.97 8.16 -6.50
C VAL A 571 21.63 9.62 -6.79
N GLU A 572 20.42 9.91 -7.32
CA GLU A 572 20.05 11.25 -7.79
C GLU A 572 20.17 12.36 -6.73
N PRO A 573 19.78 12.17 -5.44
CA PRO A 573 19.97 13.18 -4.40
C PRO A 573 21.45 13.54 -4.18
N TYR A 574 22.37 12.62 -4.48
CA TYR A 574 23.80 12.71 -4.19
C TYR A 574 24.64 13.17 -5.38
N LEU A 575 24.06 13.37 -6.58
CA LEU A 575 24.80 13.84 -7.77
C LEU A 575 25.61 15.12 -7.50
N HIS A 576 25.05 16.05 -6.71
CA HIS A 576 25.73 17.29 -6.33
C HIS A 576 26.96 17.10 -5.41
N GLN A 577 27.13 15.92 -4.82
CA GLN A 577 28.27 15.52 -3.98
C GLN A 577 29.20 14.54 -4.70
N ILE A 578 28.70 13.78 -5.67
CA ILE A 578 29.48 12.87 -6.53
C ILE A 578 30.24 13.64 -7.62
N LEU A 579 29.67 14.73 -8.14
CA LEU A 579 30.29 15.53 -9.21
C LEU A 579 31.58 16.27 -8.81
N PRO A 580 31.70 16.92 -7.63
CA PRO A 580 32.92 17.64 -7.27
C PRO A 580 34.16 16.73 -7.17
N PRO A 581 34.12 15.51 -6.57
CA PRO A 581 35.26 14.58 -6.60
C PRO A 581 35.72 14.21 -8.01
N ILE A 582 34.81 13.90 -8.94
CA ILE A 582 35.16 13.58 -10.33
C ILE A 582 35.84 14.79 -10.99
N LEU A 583 35.26 15.99 -10.85
CA LEU A 583 35.81 17.22 -11.42
C LEU A 583 37.15 17.61 -10.78
N SER A 584 37.35 17.35 -9.50
CA SER A 584 38.63 17.57 -8.82
C SER A 584 39.73 16.70 -9.43
N VAL A 585 39.55 15.38 -9.51
CA VAL A 585 40.57 14.49 -10.12
C VAL A 585 40.82 14.84 -11.59
N LEU A 586 39.77 15.20 -12.32
CA LEU A 586 39.88 15.58 -13.73
C LEU A 586 40.67 16.88 -13.92
N LEU A 587 40.41 17.93 -13.14
CA LEU A 587 40.92 19.29 -13.37
C LEU A 587 42.12 19.68 -12.49
N HIS A 588 42.51 18.82 -11.54
CA HIS A 588 43.64 19.10 -10.65
C HIS A 588 44.97 19.23 -11.42
N SER A 589 45.82 20.13 -10.95
CA SER A 589 47.00 20.62 -11.66
C SER A 589 48.17 19.65 -11.72
N SER A 590 48.47 18.96 -10.60
CA SER A 590 49.61 18.05 -10.47
C SER A 590 49.14 16.65 -10.05
N LEU A 591 49.24 15.66 -10.93
CA LEU A 591 48.93 14.25 -10.63
C LEU A 591 50.21 13.43 -10.79
N PRO A 592 50.34 12.25 -10.14
CA PRO A 592 51.51 11.38 -10.32
C PRO A 592 51.68 11.06 -11.80
N GLN A 593 52.86 11.31 -12.37
CA GLN A 593 53.07 11.29 -13.83
C GLN A 593 52.77 9.91 -14.46
N SER A 594 52.95 8.83 -13.69
CA SER A 594 52.58 7.46 -14.03
C SER A 594 51.07 7.26 -14.27
N HIS A 595 50.25 7.91 -13.46
CA HIS A 595 48.80 7.70 -13.37
C HIS A 595 47.97 8.87 -13.95
N ALA A 596 48.56 10.05 -14.18
CA ALA A 596 47.85 11.27 -14.56
C ALA A 596 46.89 11.10 -15.76
N THR A 597 47.38 10.52 -16.87
CA THR A 597 46.59 10.29 -18.08
C THR A 597 45.48 9.25 -17.86
N GLN A 598 45.75 8.20 -17.06
CA GLN A 598 44.78 7.16 -16.71
C GLN A 598 43.65 7.75 -15.84
N LEU A 599 44.01 8.49 -14.78
CA LEU A 599 43.06 9.11 -13.84
C LEU A 599 42.15 10.13 -14.55
N ARG A 600 42.70 11.02 -15.39
CA ARG A 600 41.89 11.98 -16.16
C ARG A 600 40.98 11.30 -17.18
N THR A 601 41.42 10.19 -17.78
CA THR A 601 40.59 9.41 -18.72
C THR A 601 39.45 8.70 -17.98
N THR A 602 39.74 8.04 -16.86
CA THR A 602 38.73 7.36 -16.02
C THR A 602 37.73 8.35 -15.43
N ALA A 603 38.19 9.53 -14.98
CA ALA A 603 37.33 10.61 -14.50
C ALA A 603 36.43 11.18 -15.60
N SER A 604 36.95 11.37 -16.82
CA SER A 604 36.13 11.77 -17.98
C SER A 604 35.08 10.72 -18.36
N GLN A 605 35.45 9.44 -18.41
CA GLN A 605 34.51 8.34 -18.69
C GLN A 605 33.40 8.25 -17.62
N THR A 606 33.76 8.39 -16.34
CA THR A 606 32.81 8.41 -15.22
C THR A 606 31.88 9.63 -15.28
N LEU A 607 32.41 10.80 -15.65
CA LEU A 607 31.61 12.01 -15.89
C LEU A 607 30.63 11.84 -17.07
N SER A 608 31.10 11.24 -18.17
CA SER A 608 30.30 10.96 -19.37
C SER A 608 29.15 9.99 -19.08
N LYS A 609 29.43 8.91 -18.33
CA LYS A 609 28.43 7.96 -17.83
C LYS A 609 27.37 8.66 -16.96
N LEU A 610 27.78 9.43 -15.96
CA LEU A 610 26.86 10.19 -15.09
C LEU A 610 25.97 11.15 -15.90
N LEU A 611 26.56 11.88 -16.87
CA LEU A 611 25.82 12.79 -17.74
C LEU A 611 24.83 12.08 -18.65
N THR A 612 25.21 10.97 -19.28
CA THR A 612 24.30 10.19 -20.15
C THR A 612 23.16 9.54 -19.37
N GLN A 613 23.39 9.16 -18.11
CA GLN A 613 22.34 8.64 -17.21
C GLN A 613 21.34 9.71 -16.72
N HIS A 614 21.80 10.93 -16.38
CA HIS A 614 20.97 11.89 -15.63
C HIS A 614 20.71 13.25 -16.30
N SER A 615 21.31 13.57 -17.46
CA SER A 615 21.13 14.88 -18.11
C SER A 615 19.72 15.15 -18.66
N THR A 616 18.94 14.09 -18.92
CA THR A 616 17.52 14.18 -19.31
C THR A 616 16.63 14.57 -18.14
N THR A 617 16.81 13.95 -16.97
CA THR A 617 16.14 14.29 -15.71
C THR A 617 16.53 15.70 -15.22
N TYR A 618 17.78 16.08 -15.43
CA TYR A 618 18.34 17.37 -14.98
C TYR A 618 18.96 18.19 -16.13
N PRO A 619 18.16 18.87 -16.98
CA PRO A 619 18.67 19.62 -18.14
C PRO A 619 19.67 20.74 -17.80
N SER A 620 19.68 21.24 -16.56
CA SER A 620 20.64 22.24 -16.07
C SER A 620 22.02 21.67 -15.73
N LEU A 621 22.17 20.34 -15.65
CA LEU A 621 23.41 19.66 -15.28
C LEU A 621 24.51 19.86 -16.34
N SER A 622 24.26 19.46 -17.58
CA SER A 622 25.26 19.57 -18.66
C SER A 622 25.74 21.01 -18.89
N PRO A 623 24.88 22.04 -18.98
CA PRO A 623 25.32 23.44 -19.06
C PRO A 623 26.16 23.92 -17.87
N ARG A 624 25.90 23.41 -16.65
CA ARG A 624 26.69 23.76 -15.46
C ARG A 624 28.08 23.12 -15.49
N ILE A 625 28.19 21.85 -15.89
CA ILE A 625 29.46 21.15 -16.07
C ILE A 625 30.28 21.79 -17.19
N MET A 626 29.65 22.05 -18.34
CA MET A 626 30.22 22.79 -19.47
C MET A 626 30.88 24.08 -19.01
N LYS A 627 30.16 24.93 -18.26
CA LYS A 627 30.70 26.22 -17.77
C LYS A 627 31.96 26.04 -16.91
N THR A 628 32.01 25.02 -16.05
CA THR A 628 33.21 24.72 -15.25
C THR A 628 34.39 24.27 -16.12
N LEU A 629 34.16 23.40 -17.11
CA LEU A 629 35.20 22.93 -18.03
C LEU A 629 35.76 24.07 -18.91
N LEU A 630 34.87 24.93 -19.45
CA LEU A 630 35.26 26.11 -20.22
C LEU A 630 36.13 27.08 -19.41
N LEU A 631 35.75 27.34 -18.15
CA LEU A 631 36.54 28.18 -17.24
C LEU A 631 37.90 27.53 -16.90
N ALA A 632 37.99 26.21 -16.83
CA ALA A 632 39.26 25.50 -16.60
C ALA A 632 40.18 25.51 -17.83
N LEU A 633 39.62 25.51 -19.05
CA LEU A 633 40.36 25.54 -20.31
C LEU A 633 40.86 26.94 -20.69
N ILE A 634 39.96 27.94 -20.64
CA ILE A 634 40.17 29.27 -21.26
C ILE A 634 40.85 30.26 -20.28
N SER A 635 40.75 30.06 -18.96
CA SER A 635 41.32 31.01 -18.00
C SER A 635 42.85 31.12 -18.12
N PRO A 636 43.43 32.34 -18.02
CA PRO A 636 44.87 32.52 -17.93
C PRO A 636 45.42 31.92 -16.62
N GLY A 637 46.70 31.51 -16.65
CA GLY A 637 47.39 30.98 -15.46
C GLY A 637 46.90 29.61 -14.99
N LYS A 638 46.21 28.84 -15.83
CA LYS A 638 45.86 27.43 -15.56
C LYS A 638 46.97 26.49 -16.00
N SER A 639 47.18 25.42 -15.23
CA SER A 639 48.20 24.42 -15.55
C SER A 639 47.85 23.64 -16.81
N GLN A 640 48.86 23.09 -17.49
CA GLN A 640 48.64 22.25 -18.68
C GLN A 640 47.85 20.97 -18.34
N GLY A 641 48.03 20.40 -17.14
CA GLY A 641 47.23 19.28 -16.65
C GLY A 641 45.75 19.63 -16.41
N THR A 642 45.46 20.84 -15.92
CA THR A 642 44.08 21.36 -15.81
C THR A 642 43.43 21.51 -17.18
N ARG A 643 44.18 21.96 -18.20
CA ARG A 643 43.69 22.10 -19.58
C ARG A 643 43.46 20.75 -20.25
N GLU A 644 44.39 19.81 -20.09
CA GLU A 644 44.25 18.43 -20.57
C GLU A 644 42.97 17.78 -19.99
N GLY A 645 42.76 17.92 -18.68
CA GLY A 645 41.56 17.49 -17.99
C GLY A 645 40.29 18.16 -18.51
N ALA A 646 40.33 19.46 -18.78
CA ALA A 646 39.19 20.19 -19.34
C ALA A 646 38.82 19.69 -20.75
N ILE A 647 39.81 19.42 -21.61
CA ILE A 647 39.60 18.88 -22.97
C ILE A 647 39.02 17.46 -22.89
N ARG A 648 39.63 16.56 -22.11
CA ARG A 648 39.11 15.21 -21.86
C ARG A 648 37.68 15.27 -21.30
N GLY A 649 37.40 16.25 -20.44
CA GLY A 649 36.05 16.51 -19.91
C GLY A 649 35.04 16.93 -20.98
N LEU A 650 35.39 17.86 -21.88
CA LEU A 650 34.52 18.28 -22.98
C LEU A 650 34.20 17.12 -23.93
N VAL A 651 35.18 16.27 -24.25
CA VAL A 651 34.95 15.01 -24.99
C VAL A 651 33.94 14.11 -24.28
N GLY A 652 34.04 13.98 -22.94
CA GLY A 652 33.09 13.23 -22.13
C GLY A 652 31.67 13.83 -22.07
N VAL A 653 31.51 15.15 -22.24
CA VAL A 653 30.18 15.80 -22.38
C VAL A 653 29.60 15.58 -23.80
N GLY A 654 30.46 15.43 -24.81
CA GLY A 654 30.09 15.04 -26.17
C GLY A 654 30.47 16.07 -27.26
N LYS A 655 30.28 15.71 -28.54
CA LYS A 655 30.76 16.49 -29.70
C LYS A 655 30.37 17.98 -29.69
N GLU A 656 29.15 18.32 -29.27
CA GLU A 656 28.70 19.73 -29.22
C GLU A 656 29.42 20.54 -28.14
N ALA A 657 29.88 19.89 -27.06
CA ALA A 657 30.72 20.52 -26.05
C ALA A 657 32.13 20.80 -26.56
N VAL A 658 32.69 19.86 -27.34
CA VAL A 658 33.98 20.04 -28.00
C VAL A 658 33.88 21.19 -29.03
N ARG A 659 32.86 21.21 -29.88
CA ARG A 659 32.67 22.29 -30.87
C ARG A 659 32.57 23.66 -30.19
N LYS A 660 31.70 23.78 -29.17
CA LYS A 660 31.47 25.05 -28.46
C LYS A 660 32.63 25.50 -27.57
N GLY A 661 33.41 24.57 -27.03
CA GLY A 661 34.50 24.91 -26.10
C GLY A 661 35.89 24.97 -26.72
N LEU A 662 36.22 24.01 -27.57
CA LEU A 662 37.54 23.88 -28.18
C LEU A 662 37.68 24.77 -29.43
N VAL A 663 36.61 24.87 -30.23
CA VAL A 663 36.60 25.63 -31.50
C VAL A 663 35.98 27.01 -31.30
N GLU A 664 34.67 27.12 -31.08
CA GLU A 664 33.96 28.41 -30.97
C GLU A 664 34.41 29.23 -29.74
N GLY A 665 34.71 28.55 -28.63
CA GLY A 665 35.21 29.15 -27.39
C GLY A 665 36.70 29.50 -27.40
N GLY A 666 37.42 29.26 -28.51
CA GLY A 666 38.85 29.56 -28.64
C GLY A 666 39.78 28.69 -27.77
N GLY A 667 39.29 27.58 -27.20
CA GLY A 667 40.08 26.70 -26.34
C GLY A 667 41.34 26.14 -27.02
N ALA A 668 41.24 25.76 -28.30
CA ALA A 668 42.38 25.30 -29.10
C ALA A 668 43.44 26.41 -29.27
N LYS A 669 43.00 27.65 -29.53
CA LYS A 669 43.85 28.84 -29.67
C LYS A 669 44.60 29.19 -28.38
N VAL A 670 43.91 29.10 -27.24
CA VAL A 670 44.49 29.32 -25.90
C VAL A 670 45.53 28.25 -25.54
N VAL A 671 45.30 26.99 -25.94
CA VAL A 671 46.31 25.91 -25.81
C VAL A 671 47.46 26.12 -26.79
N GLY A 672 47.16 26.48 -28.05
CA GLY A 672 48.10 26.69 -29.15
C GLY A 672 49.15 27.77 -28.85
N ALA A 673 48.76 28.83 -28.15
CA ALA A 673 49.66 29.89 -27.70
C ALA A 673 50.63 29.47 -26.56
N GLU A 674 50.39 28.34 -25.90
CA GLU A 674 51.14 27.87 -24.72
C GLU A 674 51.82 26.49 -24.93
N VAL A 675 51.85 25.98 -26.17
CA VAL A 675 52.33 24.62 -26.49
C VAL A 675 53.74 24.36 -25.98
N ARG A 676 53.85 23.40 -25.04
CA ARG A 676 55.12 22.85 -24.51
C ARG A 676 55.08 21.35 -24.20
N ASP A 677 53.92 20.69 -24.34
CA ASP A 677 53.71 19.28 -23.97
C ASP A 677 52.96 18.54 -25.08
N ALA A 678 53.53 17.41 -25.52
CA ALA A 678 52.96 16.54 -26.54
C ALA A 678 51.65 15.87 -26.10
N ASN A 679 51.47 15.58 -24.80
CA ASN A 679 50.26 14.94 -24.28
C ASN A 679 49.03 15.86 -24.41
N LEU A 680 49.23 17.15 -24.19
CA LEU A 680 48.19 18.17 -24.36
C LEU A 680 47.85 18.39 -25.85
N VAL A 681 48.86 18.43 -26.73
CA VAL A 681 48.66 18.50 -28.19
C VAL A 681 47.87 17.30 -28.69
N GLN A 682 48.26 16.08 -28.31
CA GLN A 682 47.53 14.85 -28.64
C GLN A 682 46.08 14.91 -28.12
N SER A 683 45.86 15.39 -26.90
CA SER A 683 44.51 15.53 -26.32
C SER A 683 43.60 16.51 -27.09
N VAL A 684 44.16 17.60 -27.64
CA VAL A 684 43.42 18.50 -28.55
C VAL A 684 43.10 17.79 -29.86
N MET A 685 44.07 17.10 -30.46
CA MET A 685 43.88 16.40 -31.74
C MET A 685 42.86 15.25 -31.62
N ASP A 686 42.86 14.50 -30.52
CA ASP A 686 41.86 13.47 -30.24
C ASP A 686 40.45 14.07 -30.02
N ALA A 687 40.35 15.24 -29.39
CA ALA A 687 39.08 15.94 -29.29
C ALA A 687 38.57 16.45 -30.65
N LEU A 688 39.45 16.94 -31.53
CA LEU A 688 39.09 17.33 -32.90
C LEU A 688 38.66 16.11 -33.74
N ARG A 689 39.30 14.94 -33.55
CA ARG A 689 38.87 13.66 -34.16
C ARG A 689 37.47 13.20 -33.72
N VAL A 690 37.01 13.60 -32.53
CA VAL A 690 35.65 13.34 -32.03
C VAL A 690 34.60 14.25 -32.66
N LEU A 691 35.00 15.40 -33.25
CA LEU A 691 34.10 16.18 -34.11
C LEU A 691 33.90 15.48 -35.45
N HIS A 692 35.01 15.17 -36.12
CA HIS A 692 35.09 14.49 -37.40
C HIS A 692 36.40 13.69 -37.46
N PRO A 693 36.41 12.42 -37.89
CA PRO A 693 37.65 11.64 -38.02
C PRO A 693 38.49 12.14 -39.20
N SER A 694 39.82 12.02 -39.09
CA SER A 694 40.76 12.29 -40.18
C SER A 694 40.66 11.25 -41.30
N THR A 695 40.85 11.65 -42.55
CA THR A 695 40.70 10.80 -43.73
C THR A 695 42.03 10.16 -44.12
N ASP A 696 42.07 8.83 -44.32
CA ASP A 696 43.32 8.08 -44.63
C ASP A 696 43.97 8.48 -45.96
N MET A 697 43.24 9.12 -46.88
CA MET A 697 43.77 9.71 -48.11
C MET A 697 43.15 11.09 -48.34
N ALA A 698 43.77 12.12 -47.75
CA ALA A 698 43.41 13.52 -47.93
C ALA A 698 44.54 14.30 -48.61
N ASP A 699 44.16 15.20 -49.53
CA ASP A 699 45.04 16.28 -49.98
C ASP A 699 45.10 17.39 -48.91
N SER A 700 46.28 17.99 -48.72
CA SER A 700 46.44 19.21 -47.92
C SER A 700 45.71 20.40 -48.55
N LEU A 701 45.36 21.42 -47.75
CA LEU A 701 44.82 22.68 -48.27
C LEU A 701 45.82 23.36 -49.22
N ASP A 702 45.38 23.66 -50.45
CA ASP A 702 46.21 24.28 -51.47
C ASP A 702 46.09 25.80 -51.43
N LEU A 703 47.04 26.45 -50.75
CA LEU A 703 47.06 27.91 -50.55
C LEU A 703 47.24 28.73 -51.85
N SER A 704 47.44 28.08 -53.02
CA SER A 704 47.32 28.77 -54.31
C SER A 704 45.86 29.06 -54.71
N LYS A 705 44.90 28.34 -54.11
CA LYS A 705 43.47 28.51 -54.32
C LYS A 705 42.89 29.50 -53.30
N ASP A 706 42.25 30.56 -53.79
CA ASP A 706 41.56 31.58 -52.97
C ASP A 706 40.53 30.99 -51.99
N GLN A 707 39.84 29.89 -52.35
CA GLN A 707 38.91 29.19 -51.47
C GLN A 707 39.62 28.50 -50.29
N ASP A 708 40.69 27.76 -50.54
CA ASP A 708 41.44 27.03 -49.50
C ASP A 708 42.20 28.00 -48.59
N THR A 709 42.70 29.13 -49.11
CA THR A 709 43.27 30.23 -48.33
C THR A 709 42.23 30.89 -47.41
N LYS A 710 40.96 31.03 -47.85
CA LYS A 710 39.86 31.51 -46.98
C LYS A 710 39.54 30.51 -45.87
N ILE A 711 39.47 29.21 -46.20
CA ILE A 711 39.28 28.14 -45.21
C ILE A 711 40.43 28.15 -44.18
N TYR A 712 41.68 28.23 -44.63
CA TYR A 712 42.86 28.30 -43.75
C TYR A 712 42.86 29.54 -42.84
N THR A 713 42.39 30.68 -43.35
CA THR A 713 42.25 31.91 -42.56
C THR A 713 41.22 31.74 -41.44
N GLN A 714 40.04 31.19 -41.76
CA GLN A 714 38.98 30.91 -40.76
C GLN A 714 39.42 29.83 -39.75
N LEU A 715 40.12 28.80 -40.21
CA LEU A 715 40.69 27.76 -39.36
C LEU A 715 41.73 28.33 -38.37
N THR A 716 42.58 29.26 -38.84
CA THR A 716 43.55 29.99 -38.01
C THR A 716 42.86 30.92 -37.00
N GLU A 717 41.75 31.57 -37.38
CA GLU A 717 40.96 32.41 -36.47
C GLU A 717 40.42 31.60 -35.28
N LEU A 718 39.87 30.41 -35.55
CA LEU A 718 39.25 29.51 -34.58
C LEU A 718 40.27 28.72 -33.73
N LEU A 719 41.24 28.06 -34.37
CA LEU A 719 42.16 27.12 -33.71
C LEU A 719 43.51 27.72 -33.30
N GLY A 720 43.88 28.88 -33.86
CA GLY A 720 45.24 29.42 -33.79
C GLY A 720 46.22 28.69 -34.71
N ASP A 721 47.33 29.36 -35.04
CA ASP A 721 48.26 28.96 -36.12
C ASP A 721 48.77 27.52 -35.98
N PHE A 722 49.11 27.11 -34.75
CA PHE A 722 49.67 25.79 -34.46
C PHE A 722 48.72 24.63 -34.81
N PHE A 723 47.46 24.70 -34.38
CA PHE A 723 46.48 23.64 -34.65
C PHE A 723 45.86 23.77 -36.04
N ALA A 724 45.72 25.00 -36.57
CA ALA A 724 45.32 25.21 -37.96
C ALA A 724 46.32 24.57 -38.93
N GLY A 725 47.64 24.73 -38.69
CA GLY A 725 48.68 24.10 -39.50
C GLY A 725 48.65 22.56 -39.47
N GLN A 726 48.30 21.94 -38.34
CA GLN A 726 48.13 20.48 -38.27
C GLN A 726 46.85 20.01 -38.97
N VAL A 727 45.73 20.68 -38.76
CA VAL A 727 44.43 20.32 -39.37
C VAL A 727 44.45 20.55 -40.89
N ALA A 728 45.17 21.55 -41.39
CA ALA A 728 45.30 21.85 -42.82
C ALA A 728 45.99 20.77 -43.67
N SER A 729 46.56 19.74 -43.04
CA SER A 729 47.05 18.53 -43.73
C SER A 729 45.94 17.63 -44.27
N ASP A 730 44.70 17.80 -43.81
CA ASP A 730 43.50 17.17 -44.39
C ASP A 730 42.49 18.28 -44.78
N ALA A 731 42.38 18.57 -46.07
CA ALA A 731 41.49 19.59 -46.59
C ALA A 731 40.00 19.25 -46.47
N ALA A 732 39.62 17.98 -46.25
CA ALA A 732 38.24 17.62 -45.93
C ALA A 732 37.93 17.92 -44.46
N TRP A 733 38.82 17.48 -43.56
CA TRP A 733 38.72 17.70 -42.11
C TRP A 733 38.70 19.19 -41.74
N ALA A 734 39.56 19.99 -42.38
CA ALA A 734 39.58 21.45 -42.21
C ALA A 734 38.24 22.11 -42.57
N ARG A 735 37.63 21.71 -43.70
CA ARG A 735 36.33 22.24 -44.15
C ARG A 735 35.20 21.83 -43.20
N GLU A 736 35.19 20.58 -42.72
CA GLU A 736 34.17 20.09 -41.77
C GLU A 736 34.30 20.67 -40.35
N ILE A 737 35.50 21.05 -39.92
CA ILE A 737 35.73 21.79 -38.66
C ILE A 737 35.19 23.22 -38.77
N VAL A 738 35.57 23.96 -39.82
CA VAL A 738 35.08 25.33 -40.11
C VAL A 738 33.56 25.35 -40.37
N GLY A 739 32.99 24.23 -40.81
CA GLY A 739 31.54 24.07 -40.99
C GLY A 739 31.04 24.46 -42.37
N THR A 740 31.92 24.53 -43.37
CA THR A 740 31.49 24.67 -44.77
C THR A 740 30.84 23.35 -45.23
N PRO A 741 29.63 23.37 -45.81
CA PRO A 741 28.99 22.15 -46.28
C PRO A 741 29.75 21.55 -47.47
N LYS A 742 29.66 20.23 -47.64
CA LYS A 742 30.21 19.54 -48.82
C LYS A 742 29.49 20.02 -50.08
N SER A 743 30.30 20.44 -51.06
CA SER A 743 29.91 20.77 -52.44
C SER A 743 29.76 19.53 -53.30
#